data_AF-A0AAX7V6Q0-F1
#
_entry.id   AF-A0AAX7V6Q0-F1
#
_cell.length_a   1.000
_cell.length_b   1.000
_cell.length_c   1.000
_cell.angle_alpha   90.00
_cell.angle_beta   90.00
_cell.angle_gamma   90.00
#
_symmetry.space_group_name_H-M   'P 1'
#
loop_
_entity.id
_entity.type
_entity.pdbx_description
1 polymer ?
#
loop_
_entity_poly.entity_id
_entity_poly.type
_entity_poly.pdbx_seq_one_letter_code
_entity_poly.pdbx_strand_id
1 'polypeptide(L)'
;MAKNTSLYFRIVEGRNLPAKDVSGTSDPYCIVKVDNEVVARTATVWKNLNPFWGEEYTLHLPMGFHSLSFHVMDEDTIGHDDVIGKITLTKEAIGAQAKGLDCWLNLTKVDPDEEVQGEIHLGLELLKDTEKISLRCQVIELKICAVILSFVFSGKLGALRLKVRLVEDQILPSMYYQPLIDLLVDALTMLEEVTTVESRQDMAMTLVKIYLGQGLVVPFLDYLNTREVNHTTDPNTLFRSNSLASKAMEQFMKAVGMLYLHEVLKPIINRIFDEKKYIELDPCKIDLNLSEAEVRDSSVEMLQSYLTSIIESIVSSVDQCPPVMRVAFKQLHKRVEEQFTEPENEDVKYLAISGFFFLRFFAPAILTPKLFQLRDQHADTRTSRTLLLLAKALQSVGNLGLQLGHGKEQWMAPLHPIILRSVASVKDFLDKLIDIDHDTVPQRAVFMASVTVKEGFLHKHKAEGPQLLSRFAFKKRYFWLTSETLSYAKTPDWQVRSSIPIQCVCAVERVDENAFQQQNVMQVITQDNDGQLHTTYIQCKNVNELNQWLSAIRKVSIYNERMLPSFHPGVHRSGKWTCCLQADRAVAGCSRTHSAVTLGDWSDPLDPDVETQTIYKQLLQGKDKLRLVPEHVLDGAECTVQQMKPCQGIAARLLVVIEDLEQAHATFQRREKEDVTSVIMNP
;
A
#
# COMPACT_ATOMS: atom_id res chain seq x y z
N MET A 1 15.92 27.48 -16.85
CA MET A 1 15.39 26.30 -16.13
C MET A 1 15.98 25.06 -16.80
N ALA A 2 16.75 24.25 -16.06
CA ALA A 2 17.41 23.06 -16.59
C ALA A 2 16.38 21.94 -16.76
N LYS A 3 16.22 21.43 -17.99
CA LYS A 3 15.35 20.27 -18.28
C LYS A 3 16.15 19.00 -17.97
N ASN A 4 15.69 18.16 -17.05
CA ASN A 4 16.23 16.81 -16.88
C ASN A 4 15.63 15.93 -17.99
N THR A 5 16.46 15.16 -18.67
CA THR A 5 16.01 14.21 -19.69
C THR A 5 16.04 12.82 -19.10
N SER A 6 14.88 12.19 -18.96
CA SER A 6 14.77 10.82 -18.48
C SER A 6 14.70 9.89 -19.70
N LEU A 7 15.29 8.69 -19.61
CA LEU A 7 15.31 7.70 -20.68
C LEU A 7 14.79 6.39 -20.12
N TYR A 8 13.68 5.92 -20.68
CA TYR A 8 13.20 4.57 -20.52
C TYR A 8 13.89 3.68 -21.54
N PHE A 9 14.32 2.48 -21.17
CA PHE A 9 14.76 1.49 -22.13
C PHE A 9 14.53 0.07 -21.63
N ARG A 10 14.39 -0.84 -22.59
CA ARG A 10 14.11 -2.24 -22.41
C ARG A 10 15.14 -3.06 -23.17
N ILE A 11 15.76 -3.99 -22.48
CA ILE A 11 16.68 -4.97 -23.03
C ILE A 11 15.91 -6.28 -23.15
N VAL A 12 15.42 -6.57 -24.36
CA VAL A 12 14.44 -7.64 -24.56
C VAL A 12 15.16 -8.99 -24.67
N GLU A 13 15.90 -9.19 -25.76
CA GLU A 13 16.50 -10.47 -26.11
C GLU A 13 17.70 -10.29 -27.04
N GLY A 14 18.59 -11.28 -27.03
CA GLY A 14 19.69 -11.43 -27.96
C GLY A 14 19.46 -12.64 -28.85
N ARG A 15 20.02 -12.64 -30.06
CA ARG A 15 19.99 -13.81 -30.95
C ARG A 15 21.28 -13.97 -31.73
N ASN A 16 21.58 -15.22 -32.09
CA ASN A 16 22.76 -15.61 -32.87
C ASN A 16 24.09 -15.13 -32.24
N LEU A 17 24.18 -15.15 -30.90
CA LEU A 17 25.42 -14.81 -30.20
C LEU A 17 26.49 -15.91 -30.44
N PRO A 18 27.79 -15.56 -30.50
CA PRO A 18 28.87 -16.53 -30.61
C PRO A 18 29.02 -17.32 -29.32
N ALA A 19 29.37 -18.60 -29.45
CA ALA A 19 29.77 -19.43 -28.32
C ALA A 19 31.17 -19.03 -27.86
N LYS A 20 31.30 -18.64 -26.60
CA LYS A 20 32.56 -18.19 -25.98
C LYS A 20 33.09 -19.24 -25.00
N ASP A 21 32.21 -20.04 -24.41
CA ASP A 21 32.60 -21.21 -23.62
C ASP A 21 33.11 -22.39 -24.46
N VAL A 22 34.02 -23.16 -23.87
CA VAL A 22 34.43 -24.50 -24.36
C VAL A 22 33.23 -25.47 -24.48
N SER A 23 32.12 -25.17 -23.79
CA SER A 23 30.89 -25.96 -23.84
C SER A 23 30.07 -25.77 -25.12
N GLY A 24 30.43 -24.81 -25.97
CA GLY A 24 29.70 -24.48 -27.21
C GLY A 24 28.48 -23.59 -26.98
N THR A 25 28.37 -22.95 -25.82
CA THR A 25 27.37 -21.93 -25.48
C THR A 25 28.05 -20.68 -24.94
N SER A 26 27.24 -19.73 -24.47
CA SER A 26 27.68 -18.56 -23.70
C SER A 26 26.67 -18.35 -22.58
N ASP A 27 27.08 -17.64 -21.54
CA ASP A 27 26.32 -17.16 -20.39
C ASP A 27 26.09 -15.63 -20.51
N PRO A 28 25.30 -15.15 -21.50
CA PRO A 28 25.27 -13.73 -21.85
C PRO A 28 24.50 -12.85 -20.86
N TYR A 29 25.05 -11.66 -20.62
CA TYR A 29 24.40 -10.54 -19.94
C TYR A 29 24.74 -9.21 -20.63
N CYS A 30 23.95 -8.16 -20.38
CA CYS A 30 24.13 -6.85 -21.01
C CYS A 30 24.50 -5.78 -19.96
N ILE A 31 25.54 -5.00 -20.24
CA ILE A 31 25.97 -3.83 -19.48
C ILE A 31 25.60 -2.56 -20.25
N VAL A 32 24.86 -1.67 -19.61
CA VAL A 32 24.53 -0.35 -20.15
C VAL A 32 25.50 0.68 -19.59
N LYS A 33 26.08 1.50 -20.47
CA LYS A 33 26.99 2.59 -20.11
C LYS A 33 26.54 3.92 -20.70
N VAL A 34 26.56 4.98 -19.89
CA VAL A 34 26.40 6.37 -20.34
C VAL A 34 27.77 7.05 -20.22
N ASP A 35 28.31 7.56 -21.32
CA ASP A 35 29.64 8.18 -21.36
C ASP A 35 30.74 7.36 -20.66
N ASN A 36 30.71 6.05 -20.92
CA ASN A 36 31.64 5.05 -20.37
C ASN A 36 31.45 4.68 -18.88
N GLU A 37 30.47 5.27 -18.20
CA GLU A 37 30.06 4.89 -16.84
C GLU A 37 28.96 3.83 -16.87
N VAL A 38 29.10 2.74 -16.12
CA VAL A 38 28.09 1.67 -16.04
C VAL A 38 26.87 2.16 -15.26
N VAL A 39 25.69 2.08 -15.88
CA VAL A 39 24.43 2.57 -15.32
C VAL A 39 23.41 1.46 -15.08
N ALA A 40 23.53 0.31 -15.75
CA ALA A 40 22.68 -0.86 -15.54
C ALA A 40 23.39 -2.15 -16.00
N ARG A 41 22.99 -3.30 -15.45
CA ARG A 41 23.44 -4.65 -15.85
C ARG A 41 22.27 -5.62 -15.75
N THR A 42 22.02 -6.41 -16.79
CA THR A 42 21.01 -7.46 -16.76
C THR A 42 21.45 -8.68 -15.96
N ALA A 43 20.49 -9.53 -15.60
CA ALA A 43 20.74 -10.89 -15.18
C ALA A 43 21.43 -11.69 -16.31
N THR A 44 22.15 -12.71 -15.88
CA THR A 44 22.91 -13.61 -16.75
C THR A 44 22.05 -14.79 -17.14
N VAL A 45 21.99 -15.08 -18.44
CA VAL A 45 21.24 -16.22 -18.97
C VAL A 45 22.22 -17.33 -19.28
N TRP A 46 22.27 -18.34 -18.42
CA TRP A 46 23.24 -19.42 -18.54
C TRP A 46 22.99 -20.31 -19.77
N LYS A 47 24.06 -20.62 -20.51
CA LYS A 47 24.18 -21.59 -21.61
C LYS A 47 23.19 -21.36 -22.74
N ASN A 48 23.08 -20.11 -23.21
CA ASN A 48 22.11 -19.74 -24.22
C ASN A 48 22.63 -18.67 -25.19
N LEU A 49 22.70 -19.01 -26.48
CA LEU A 49 23.10 -18.09 -27.56
C LEU A 49 21.96 -17.19 -28.06
N ASN A 50 20.74 -17.39 -27.55
CA ASN A 50 19.56 -16.57 -27.84
C ASN A 50 18.87 -16.19 -26.51
N PRO A 51 19.53 -15.37 -25.67
CA PRO A 51 19.03 -15.05 -24.35
C PRO A 51 17.79 -14.14 -24.39
N PHE A 52 16.84 -14.37 -23.48
CA PHE A 52 15.77 -13.44 -23.19
C PHE A 52 16.02 -12.83 -21.80
N TRP A 53 16.21 -11.51 -21.75
CA TRP A 53 16.40 -10.76 -20.49
C TRP A 53 15.08 -10.15 -20.04
N GLY A 54 14.36 -9.47 -20.94
CA GLY A 54 13.07 -8.84 -20.66
C GLY A 54 13.13 -7.77 -19.57
N GLU A 55 14.27 -7.09 -19.43
CA GLU A 55 14.50 -6.14 -18.33
C GLU A 55 14.28 -4.69 -18.77
N GLU A 56 13.66 -3.90 -17.90
CA GLU A 56 13.22 -2.53 -18.15
C GLU A 56 13.86 -1.57 -17.14
N TYR A 57 14.28 -0.40 -17.62
CA TYR A 57 15.06 0.57 -16.87
C TYR A 57 14.60 1.99 -17.17
N THR A 58 14.70 2.87 -16.17
CA THR A 58 14.51 4.32 -16.35
C THR A 58 15.71 5.06 -15.75
N LEU A 59 16.41 5.83 -16.57
CA LEU A 59 17.61 6.58 -16.17
C LEU A 59 17.41 8.08 -16.36
N HIS A 60 17.94 8.87 -15.44
CA HIS A 60 18.11 10.31 -15.67
C HIS A 60 19.44 10.55 -16.38
N LEU A 61 19.38 10.99 -17.63
CA LEU A 61 20.58 11.25 -18.42
C LEU A 61 21.24 12.57 -17.98
N PRO A 62 22.56 12.58 -17.73
CA PRO A 62 23.30 13.80 -17.39
C PRO A 62 23.15 14.88 -18.48
N MET A 63 23.16 16.15 -18.06
CA MET A 63 23.18 17.27 -18.99
C MET A 63 24.43 17.19 -19.87
N GLY A 64 24.23 16.98 -21.17
CA GLY A 64 25.33 16.93 -22.14
C GLY A 64 25.98 15.56 -22.32
N PHE A 65 25.30 14.46 -21.98
CA PHE A 65 25.82 13.13 -22.32
C PHE A 65 26.03 12.98 -23.83
N HIS A 66 27.06 12.24 -24.22
CA HIS A 66 27.48 12.09 -25.63
C HIS A 66 27.04 10.74 -26.21
N SER A 67 27.12 9.67 -25.41
CA SER A 67 26.88 8.31 -25.87
C SER A 67 26.22 7.42 -24.82
N LEU A 68 25.28 6.60 -25.28
CA LEU A 68 24.70 5.48 -24.54
C LEU A 68 25.16 4.19 -25.24
N SER A 69 25.68 3.23 -24.50
CA SER A 69 26.16 1.98 -25.07
C SER A 69 25.73 0.74 -24.31
N PHE A 70 25.46 -0.32 -25.06
CA PHE A 70 25.03 -1.62 -24.57
C PHE A 70 26.12 -2.61 -24.92
N HIS A 71 26.74 -3.25 -23.93
CA HIS A 71 27.77 -4.26 -24.13
C HIS A 71 27.19 -5.61 -23.73
N VAL A 72 27.14 -6.53 -24.68
CA VAL A 72 26.82 -7.92 -24.39
C VAL A 72 28.13 -8.61 -24.00
N MET A 73 28.12 -9.25 -22.83
CA MET A 73 29.25 -9.89 -22.18
C MET A 73 28.93 -11.35 -21.93
N ASP A 74 29.95 -12.18 -21.84
CA ASP A 74 29.87 -13.57 -21.39
C ASP A 74 30.34 -13.68 -19.94
N GLU A 75 29.52 -14.23 -19.04
CA GLU A 75 29.93 -14.37 -17.62
C GLU A 75 30.74 -15.65 -17.39
N ASP A 76 32.03 -15.48 -17.11
CA ASP A 76 32.92 -16.60 -16.84
C ASP A 76 32.96 -16.97 -15.34
N THR A 77 32.79 -18.26 -15.05
CA THR A 77 32.91 -18.75 -13.67
C THR A 77 34.33 -18.60 -13.10
N ILE A 78 35.34 -18.53 -13.97
CA ILE A 78 36.76 -18.38 -13.61
C ILE A 78 37.46 -17.52 -14.67
N GLY A 79 37.67 -16.22 -14.41
CA GLY A 79 38.39 -15.34 -15.34
C GLY A 79 37.87 -13.92 -15.35
N HIS A 80 38.17 -13.21 -16.45
CA HIS A 80 37.54 -11.95 -16.81
C HIS A 80 36.51 -12.24 -17.90
N ASP A 81 35.29 -11.76 -17.70
CA ASP A 81 34.18 -11.87 -18.64
C ASP A 81 34.55 -11.40 -20.06
N ASP A 82 34.31 -12.26 -21.05
CA ASP A 82 34.58 -11.97 -22.46
C ASP A 82 33.54 -11.01 -23.05
N VAL A 83 33.98 -10.07 -23.90
CA VAL A 83 33.06 -9.21 -24.62
C VAL A 83 32.51 -9.96 -25.84
N ILE A 84 31.18 -10.03 -25.94
CA ILE A 84 30.50 -10.61 -27.11
C ILE A 84 30.29 -9.54 -28.19
N GLY A 85 29.98 -8.31 -27.78
CA GLY A 85 29.85 -7.19 -28.71
C GLY A 85 29.18 -5.97 -28.07
N LYS A 86 29.12 -4.87 -28.82
CA LYS A 86 28.59 -3.60 -28.33
C LYS A 86 27.66 -2.93 -29.32
N ILE A 87 26.76 -2.10 -28.81
CA ILE A 87 26.09 -1.04 -29.57
C ILE A 87 26.37 0.29 -28.89
N THR A 88 26.58 1.34 -29.69
CA THR A 88 26.68 2.72 -29.21
C THR A 88 25.66 3.58 -29.95
N LEU A 89 24.82 4.28 -29.20
CA LEU A 89 23.84 5.23 -29.69
C LEU A 89 24.24 6.63 -29.22
N THR A 90 24.28 7.59 -30.13
CA THR A 90 24.52 8.98 -29.78
C THR A 90 23.23 9.64 -29.31
N LYS A 91 23.37 10.75 -28.57
CA LYS A 91 22.24 11.55 -28.12
C LYS A 91 21.33 11.98 -29.28
N GLU A 92 21.90 12.30 -30.44
CA GLU A 92 21.15 12.70 -31.63
C GLU A 92 20.34 11.54 -32.19
N ALA A 93 20.90 10.32 -32.22
CA ALA A 93 20.20 9.13 -32.70
C ALA A 93 19.02 8.74 -31.79
N ILE A 94 19.17 8.88 -30.48
CA ILE A 94 18.09 8.65 -29.51
C ILE A 94 17.04 9.77 -29.62
N GLY A 95 17.47 11.01 -29.80
CA GLY A 95 16.58 12.18 -29.93
C GLY A 95 15.85 12.30 -31.26
N ALA A 96 16.36 11.69 -32.33
CA ALA A 96 15.76 11.74 -33.67
C ALA A 96 14.47 10.92 -33.80
N GLN A 97 14.21 9.97 -32.89
CA GLN A 97 13.03 9.11 -32.93
C GLN A 97 12.05 9.48 -31.81
N ALA A 98 11.07 10.33 -32.12
CA ALA A 98 10.11 10.84 -31.13
C ALA A 98 9.20 9.78 -30.47
N LYS A 99 9.09 8.57 -31.03
CA LYS A 99 8.34 7.45 -30.45
C LYS A 99 9.23 6.41 -29.75
N GLY A 100 10.52 6.71 -29.64
CA GLY A 100 11.50 5.72 -29.23
C GLY A 100 11.89 4.74 -30.34
N LEU A 101 12.88 3.89 -30.04
CA LEU A 101 13.43 2.84 -30.88
C LEU A 101 13.01 1.49 -30.30
N ASP A 102 12.39 0.60 -31.08
CA ASP A 102 12.06 -0.78 -30.68
C ASP A 102 12.40 -1.71 -31.84
N CYS A 103 13.66 -2.13 -31.94
CA CYS A 103 14.13 -2.92 -33.07
C CYS A 103 15.38 -3.76 -32.77
N TRP A 104 15.67 -4.68 -33.70
CA TRP A 104 16.90 -5.46 -33.71
C TRP A 104 18.08 -4.62 -34.19
N LEU A 105 19.17 -4.67 -33.42
CA LEU A 105 20.41 -3.97 -33.70
C LEU A 105 21.57 -4.96 -33.73
N ASN A 106 22.40 -4.87 -34.77
CA ASN A 106 23.60 -5.69 -34.91
C ASN A 106 24.67 -5.28 -33.90
N LEU A 107 25.29 -6.26 -33.23
CA LEU A 107 26.44 -6.02 -32.38
C LEU A 107 27.66 -5.62 -33.22
N THR A 108 28.48 -4.70 -32.68
CA THR A 108 29.73 -4.27 -33.28
C THR A 108 30.94 -4.72 -32.45
N LYS A 109 32.09 -4.87 -33.13
CA LYS A 109 33.35 -5.28 -32.53
C LYS A 109 33.83 -4.27 -31.49
N VAL A 110 34.23 -4.78 -30.32
CA VAL A 110 34.84 -3.97 -29.25
C VAL A 110 36.35 -4.04 -29.33
N ASP A 111 36.91 -5.23 -29.60
CA ASP A 111 38.32 -5.43 -29.93
C ASP A 111 38.47 -5.81 -31.42
N PRO A 112 39.41 -5.23 -32.18
CA PRO A 112 39.69 -5.63 -33.55
C PRO A 112 40.02 -7.12 -33.73
N ASP A 113 40.58 -7.79 -32.71
CA ASP A 113 40.99 -9.18 -32.75
C ASP A 113 39.86 -10.16 -32.39
N GLU A 114 38.71 -9.66 -31.91
CA GLU A 114 37.56 -10.48 -31.52
C GLU A 114 36.53 -10.67 -32.66
N GLU A 115 35.96 -11.86 -32.73
CA GLU A 115 34.82 -12.16 -33.60
C GLU A 115 33.52 -11.70 -32.93
N VAL A 116 32.75 -10.85 -33.63
CA VAL A 116 31.44 -10.39 -33.16
C VAL A 116 30.36 -10.85 -34.12
N GLN A 117 29.38 -11.54 -33.56
CA GLN A 117 28.21 -12.03 -34.25
C GLN A 117 26.98 -11.83 -33.35
N GLY A 118 25.82 -11.65 -33.96
CA GLY A 118 24.55 -11.61 -33.25
C GLY A 118 23.91 -10.23 -33.19
N GLU A 119 22.66 -10.25 -32.78
CA GLU A 119 21.79 -9.08 -32.70
C GLU A 119 21.18 -8.99 -31.31
N ILE A 120 20.86 -7.77 -30.89
CA ILE A 120 20.14 -7.50 -29.65
C ILE A 120 18.92 -6.64 -29.96
N HIS A 121 17.79 -7.00 -29.35
CA HIS A 121 16.53 -6.30 -29.45
C HIS A 121 16.42 -5.29 -28.31
N LEU A 122 16.40 -4.01 -28.67
CA LEU A 122 16.36 -2.90 -27.72
C LEU A 122 15.10 -2.06 -27.94
N GLY A 123 14.42 -1.75 -26.85
CA GLY A 123 13.39 -0.71 -26.73
C GLY A 123 13.99 0.52 -26.04
N LEU A 124 13.83 1.74 -26.54
CA LEU A 124 14.42 2.97 -26.00
C LEU A 124 13.45 4.13 -26.20
N GLU A 125 13.13 4.90 -25.17
CA GLU A 125 12.19 6.02 -25.23
C GLU A 125 12.65 7.17 -24.32
N LEU A 126 12.72 8.39 -24.87
CA LEU A 126 13.03 9.59 -24.09
C LEU A 126 11.79 10.08 -23.36
N LEU A 127 11.78 9.91 -22.03
CA LEU A 127 10.78 10.46 -21.15
C LEU A 127 11.03 11.97 -20.97
N LYS A 128 10.18 12.79 -21.57
CA LYS A 128 10.15 14.23 -21.31
C LYS A 128 9.66 14.48 -19.89
N ASP A 129 10.20 15.52 -19.25
CA ASP A 129 9.83 15.96 -17.89
C ASP A 129 8.41 16.59 -17.94
N THR A 130 7.40 15.74 -18.03
CA THR A 130 5.99 16.10 -17.97
C THR A 130 5.18 14.95 -17.40
N GLU A 131 4.38 15.28 -16.39
CA GLU A 131 3.17 14.57 -15.95
C GLU A 131 3.38 13.25 -15.17
N LYS A 132 2.83 13.22 -13.95
CA LYS A 132 2.66 11.99 -13.19
C LYS A 132 1.62 11.14 -13.94
N ILE A 133 2.07 10.08 -14.58
CA ILE A 133 1.19 9.06 -15.18
C ILE A 133 0.94 8.00 -14.13
N SER A 134 -0.32 7.81 -13.74
CA SER A 134 -0.73 6.71 -12.86
C SER A 134 -1.32 5.58 -13.70
N LEU A 135 -0.68 4.41 -13.67
CA LEU A 135 -1.19 3.20 -14.29
C LEU A 135 -2.08 2.46 -13.28
N ARG A 136 -3.38 2.35 -13.58
CA ARG A 136 -4.30 1.52 -12.80
C ARG A 136 -4.60 0.23 -13.54
N CYS A 137 -4.21 -0.89 -12.93
CA CYS A 137 -4.57 -2.23 -13.39
C CYS A 137 -5.69 -2.77 -12.49
N GLN A 138 -6.88 -2.99 -13.05
CA GLN A 138 -8.01 -3.58 -12.33
C GLN A 138 -8.30 -4.96 -12.89
N VAL A 139 -8.27 -5.99 -12.04
CA VAL A 139 -8.73 -7.34 -12.39
C VAL A 139 -10.26 -7.33 -12.34
N ILE A 140 -10.90 -7.30 -13.51
CA ILE A 140 -12.34 -7.07 -13.64
C ILE A 140 -13.17 -8.30 -13.23
N GLU A 141 -12.64 -9.51 -13.44
CA GLU A 141 -13.38 -10.73 -13.15
C GLU A 141 -12.43 -11.91 -12.93
N LEU A 142 -12.69 -12.69 -11.88
CA LEU A 142 -11.96 -13.91 -11.53
C LEU A 142 -12.99 -15.04 -11.39
N LYS A 143 -13.33 -15.68 -12.51
CA LYS A 143 -14.22 -16.84 -12.52
C LYS A 143 -13.40 -18.11 -12.32
N ILE A 144 -13.42 -18.66 -11.11
CA ILE A 144 -13.02 -20.05 -10.88
C ILE A 144 -14.22 -20.91 -11.31
N CYS A 145 -14.10 -21.63 -12.42
CA CYS A 145 -15.06 -22.67 -12.77
C CYS A 145 -14.96 -23.82 -11.76
N ALA A 146 -15.70 -23.72 -10.66
CA ALA A 146 -15.98 -24.84 -9.77
C ALA A 146 -17.15 -25.66 -10.34
N VAL A 147 -16.96 -26.30 -11.49
CA VAL A 147 -17.81 -27.40 -11.94
C VAL A 147 -16.91 -28.50 -12.47
N ILE A 148 -16.66 -29.46 -11.58
CA ILE A 148 -16.53 -30.92 -11.75
C ILE A 148 -15.60 -31.39 -10.63
N LEU A 149 -16.21 -31.60 -9.47
CA LEU A 149 -15.66 -32.42 -8.40
C LEU A 149 -16.06 -33.85 -8.72
N SER A 150 -15.24 -34.56 -9.49
CA SER A 150 -15.11 -36.02 -9.42
C SER A 150 -14.11 -36.56 -10.45
N PHE A 151 -13.15 -37.32 -9.92
CA PHE A 151 -12.27 -38.29 -10.56
C PHE A 151 -10.88 -37.86 -11.09
N VAL A 152 -9.89 -38.42 -10.38
CA VAL A 152 -8.49 -38.72 -10.73
C VAL A 152 -7.48 -37.58 -10.58
N PHE A 153 -6.66 -37.75 -9.53
CA PHE A 153 -5.38 -37.09 -9.31
C PHE A 153 -4.48 -37.17 -10.55
N SER A 154 -4.27 -36.03 -11.22
CA SER A 154 -3.12 -35.69 -12.06
C SER A 154 -3.16 -34.17 -12.27
N GLY A 155 -2.64 -33.42 -11.30
CA GLY A 155 -3.01 -32.02 -11.08
C GLY A 155 -2.42 -31.01 -12.06
N LYS A 156 -3.04 -30.82 -13.22
CA LYS A 156 -3.09 -29.49 -13.85
C LYS A 156 -3.99 -28.61 -12.97
N LEU A 157 -3.39 -27.63 -12.27
CA LEU A 157 -4.05 -26.68 -11.37
C LEU A 157 -4.94 -25.67 -12.15
N GLY A 158 -5.99 -26.16 -12.81
CA GLY A 158 -7.00 -25.31 -13.47
C GLY A 158 -6.45 -24.41 -14.59
N ALA A 159 -7.33 -23.59 -15.16
CA ALA A 159 -6.99 -22.52 -16.10
C ALA A 159 -7.59 -21.21 -15.59
N LEU A 160 -6.79 -20.14 -15.57
CA LEU A 160 -7.19 -18.80 -15.14
C LEU A 160 -7.53 -17.96 -16.37
N ARG A 161 -8.77 -17.46 -16.47
CA ARG A 161 -9.16 -16.50 -17.51
C ARG A 161 -9.02 -15.09 -16.95
N LEU A 162 -8.04 -14.35 -17.43
CA LEU A 162 -7.78 -12.97 -17.05
C LEU A 162 -8.35 -12.01 -18.10
N LYS A 163 -9.05 -10.97 -17.65
CA LYS A 163 -9.37 -9.78 -18.44
C LYS A 163 -8.67 -8.58 -17.80
N VAL A 164 -7.58 -8.16 -18.42
CA VAL A 164 -6.77 -7.01 -17.97
C VAL A 164 -7.25 -5.76 -18.69
N ARG A 165 -7.50 -4.69 -17.94
CA ARG A 165 -7.74 -3.34 -18.48
C ARG A 165 -6.63 -2.44 -17.94
N LEU A 166 -5.84 -1.88 -18.87
CA LEU A 166 -4.89 -0.83 -18.56
C LEU A 166 -5.61 0.52 -18.71
N VAL A 167 -5.60 1.33 -17.66
CA VAL A 167 -6.08 2.72 -17.72
C VAL A 167 -4.91 3.63 -17.39
N GLU A 168 -4.60 4.51 -18.32
CA GLU A 168 -3.59 5.55 -18.19
C GLU A 168 -4.27 6.84 -17.74
N ASP A 169 -3.87 7.34 -16.56
CA ASP A 169 -4.40 8.56 -15.98
C ASP A 169 -3.31 9.64 -15.93
N GLN A 170 -3.49 10.72 -16.69
CA GLN A 170 -2.71 11.94 -16.53
C GLN A 170 -3.15 12.66 -15.25
N ILE A 171 -2.20 13.00 -14.39
CA ILE A 171 -2.42 13.75 -13.15
C ILE A 171 -1.82 15.15 -13.32
N LEU A 172 -2.67 16.17 -13.18
CA LEU A 172 -2.26 17.57 -13.27
C LEU A 172 -1.46 18.00 -12.02
N PRO A 173 -0.67 19.09 -12.09
CA PRO A 173 -0.06 19.67 -10.90
C PRO A 173 -1.10 20.12 -9.86
N SER A 174 -0.76 20.05 -8.57
CA SER A 174 -1.67 20.31 -7.44
C SER A 174 -2.42 21.64 -7.50
N MET A 175 -1.82 22.66 -8.13
CA MET A 175 -2.44 23.98 -8.31
C MET A 175 -3.76 23.95 -9.10
N TYR A 176 -3.94 22.98 -10.01
CA TYR A 176 -5.17 22.83 -10.78
C TYR A 176 -6.27 22.13 -9.98
N TYR A 177 -5.89 21.27 -9.04
CA TYR A 177 -6.83 20.50 -8.22
C TYR A 177 -7.34 21.25 -6.99
N GLN A 178 -6.66 22.31 -6.55
CA GLN A 178 -7.06 23.02 -5.34
C GLN A 178 -8.49 23.59 -5.35
N PRO A 179 -8.96 24.23 -6.43
CA PRO A 179 -10.35 24.69 -6.50
C PRO A 179 -11.37 23.56 -6.31
N LEU A 180 -11.04 22.33 -6.76
CA LEU A 180 -11.89 21.17 -6.55
C LEU A 180 -11.85 20.74 -5.08
N ILE A 181 -10.66 20.62 -4.50
CA ILE A 181 -10.46 20.22 -3.08
C ILE A 181 -11.20 21.17 -2.13
N ASP A 182 -11.08 22.48 -2.33
CA ASP A 182 -11.75 23.49 -1.51
C ASP A 182 -13.28 23.38 -1.61
N LEU A 183 -13.80 22.96 -2.76
CA LEU A 183 -15.23 22.74 -2.99
C LEU A 183 -15.73 21.38 -2.49
N LEU A 184 -14.85 20.39 -2.28
CA LEU A 184 -15.26 19.03 -1.91
C LEU A 184 -16.08 19.02 -0.61
N VAL A 185 -15.74 19.87 0.35
CA VAL A 185 -16.46 19.96 1.65
C VAL A 185 -17.92 20.35 1.46
N ASP A 186 -18.16 21.35 0.61
CA ASP A 186 -19.51 21.88 0.36
C ASP A 186 -20.30 21.03 -0.66
N ALA A 187 -19.59 20.26 -1.50
CA ALA A 187 -20.18 19.45 -2.58
C ALA A 187 -20.49 17.99 -2.21
N LEU A 188 -20.23 17.56 -0.96
CA LEU A 188 -20.43 16.18 -0.51
C LEU A 188 -21.85 15.65 -0.76
N THR A 189 -22.86 16.50 -0.62
CA THR A 189 -24.27 16.13 -0.86
C THR A 189 -24.53 15.76 -2.31
N MET A 190 -23.95 16.52 -3.24
CA MET A 190 -24.08 16.30 -4.69
C MET A 190 -23.25 15.09 -5.13
N LEU A 191 -22.06 14.88 -4.53
CA LEU A 191 -21.21 13.71 -4.79
C LEU A 191 -21.96 12.40 -4.48
N GLU A 192 -22.77 12.36 -3.42
CA GLU A 192 -23.54 11.15 -3.08
C GLU A 192 -24.67 10.85 -4.09
N GLU A 193 -25.31 11.87 -4.65
CA GLU A 193 -26.37 11.71 -5.66
C GLU A 193 -25.82 11.30 -7.04
N VAL A 194 -24.63 11.80 -7.36
CA VAL A 194 -24.00 11.64 -8.67
C VAL A 194 -23.25 10.31 -8.77
N THR A 195 -22.80 9.76 -7.65
CA THR A 195 -22.07 8.49 -7.58
C THR A 195 -22.94 7.26 -7.78
N THR A 196 -22.38 6.28 -8.50
CA THR A 196 -23.02 4.96 -8.60
C THR A 196 -22.77 4.16 -7.32
N VAL A 197 -23.66 3.21 -7.04
CA VAL A 197 -23.54 2.32 -5.87
C VAL A 197 -22.23 1.51 -5.91
N GLU A 198 -21.75 1.18 -7.11
CA GLU A 198 -20.52 0.40 -7.34
C GLU A 198 -19.25 1.22 -7.08
N SER A 199 -19.22 2.52 -7.36
CA SER A 199 -18.04 3.38 -7.14
C SER A 199 -18.00 4.05 -5.75
N ARG A 200 -19.06 3.91 -4.95
CA ARG A 200 -19.20 4.57 -3.64
C ARG A 200 -18.13 4.15 -2.63
N GLN A 201 -17.69 2.89 -2.66
CA GLN A 201 -16.62 2.42 -1.77
C GLN A 201 -15.27 3.03 -2.13
N ASP A 202 -14.94 3.09 -3.42
CA ASP A 202 -13.69 3.69 -3.89
C ASP A 202 -13.68 5.19 -3.60
N MET A 203 -14.81 5.88 -3.82
CA MET A 203 -14.96 7.30 -3.46
C MET A 203 -14.79 7.53 -1.96
N ALA A 204 -15.42 6.70 -1.12
CA ALA A 204 -15.27 6.80 0.33
C ALA A 204 -13.79 6.67 0.75
N MET A 205 -13.06 5.72 0.15
CA MET A 205 -11.64 5.53 0.40
C MET A 205 -10.83 6.77 -0.02
N THR A 206 -11.06 7.28 -1.23
CA THR A 206 -10.42 8.48 -1.77
C THR A 206 -10.67 9.72 -0.91
N LEU A 207 -11.92 9.98 -0.51
CA LEU A 207 -12.27 11.12 0.35
C LEU A 207 -11.63 11.01 1.72
N VAL A 208 -11.70 9.83 2.36
CA VAL A 208 -11.07 9.60 3.66
C VAL A 208 -9.57 9.88 3.59
N LYS A 209 -8.89 9.42 2.53
CA LYS A 209 -7.46 9.68 2.32
C LYS A 209 -7.14 11.17 2.19
N ILE A 210 -7.90 11.92 1.38
CA ILE A 210 -7.70 13.37 1.21
C ILE A 210 -7.84 14.07 2.57
N TYR A 211 -8.94 13.84 3.28
CA TYR A 211 -9.19 14.50 4.56
C TYR A 211 -8.27 14.02 5.69
N LEU A 212 -7.77 12.78 5.62
CA LEU A 212 -6.74 12.28 6.52
C LEU A 212 -5.39 12.98 6.29
N GLY A 213 -5.00 13.18 5.02
CA GLY A 213 -3.80 13.93 4.66
C GLY A 213 -3.86 15.41 5.05
N GLN A 214 -5.06 16.01 5.07
CA GLN A 214 -5.28 17.40 5.48
C GLN A 214 -5.46 17.59 7.00
N GLY A 215 -5.63 16.51 7.77
CA GLY A 215 -5.94 16.60 9.20
C GLY A 215 -7.40 16.98 9.52
N LEU A 216 -8.30 16.90 8.54
CA LEU A 216 -9.71 17.29 8.64
C LEU A 216 -10.67 16.09 8.61
N VAL A 217 -10.16 14.87 8.75
CA VAL A 217 -10.95 13.64 8.67
C VAL A 217 -12.06 13.55 9.71
N VAL A 218 -11.84 14.05 10.92
CA VAL A 218 -12.82 14.01 12.01
C VAL A 218 -14.02 14.93 11.71
N PRO A 219 -13.83 16.23 11.41
CA PRO A 219 -14.91 17.10 10.93
C PRO A 219 -15.66 16.55 9.71
N PHE A 220 -14.93 15.96 8.76
CA PHE A 220 -15.51 15.34 7.57
C PHE A 220 -16.45 14.17 7.91
N LEU A 221 -16.00 13.24 8.76
CA LEU A 221 -16.81 12.10 9.20
C LEU A 221 -18.01 12.55 10.02
N ASP A 222 -17.84 13.54 10.89
CA ASP A 222 -18.92 14.12 11.71
C ASP A 222 -20.02 14.72 10.84
N TYR A 223 -19.67 15.45 9.78
CA TYR A 223 -20.63 15.98 8.79
C TYR A 223 -21.44 14.85 8.13
N LEU A 224 -20.75 13.83 7.61
CA LEU A 224 -21.39 12.69 6.94
C LEU A 224 -22.30 11.90 7.89
N ASN A 225 -21.82 11.62 9.10
CA ASN A 225 -22.57 10.89 10.12
C ASN A 225 -23.80 11.67 10.59
N THR A 226 -23.67 12.97 10.84
CA THR A 226 -24.79 13.84 11.25
C THR A 226 -25.91 13.79 10.21
N ARG A 227 -25.56 13.86 8.92
CA ARG A 227 -26.54 13.79 7.85
C ARG A 227 -27.25 12.43 7.80
N GLU A 228 -26.51 11.33 7.87
CA GLU A 228 -27.14 9.99 7.87
C GLU A 228 -28.04 9.78 9.09
N VAL A 229 -27.63 10.23 10.27
CA VAL A 229 -28.42 10.17 11.50
C VAL A 229 -29.71 10.98 11.36
N ASN A 230 -29.64 12.22 10.88
CA ASN A 230 -30.81 13.09 10.71
C ASN A 230 -31.81 12.58 9.67
N HIS A 231 -31.33 11.88 8.63
CA HIS A 231 -32.18 11.28 7.61
C HIS A 231 -32.80 9.93 8.03
N THR A 232 -32.32 9.34 9.13
CA THR A 232 -32.79 8.04 9.60
C THR A 232 -33.98 8.22 10.54
N THR A 233 -35.13 7.66 10.16
CA THR A 233 -36.35 7.68 10.99
C THR A 233 -36.48 6.45 11.89
N ASP A 234 -36.14 5.25 11.38
CA ASP A 234 -36.13 4.02 12.16
C ASP A 234 -34.70 3.71 12.67
N PRO A 235 -34.48 3.70 14.00
CA PRO A 235 -33.19 3.36 14.61
C PRO A 235 -32.61 2.03 14.12
N ASN A 236 -33.46 1.05 13.79
CA ASN A 236 -33.01 -0.25 13.31
C ASN A 236 -32.42 -0.21 11.91
N THR A 237 -32.56 0.89 11.17
CA THR A 237 -32.00 1.06 9.82
C THR A 237 -30.71 1.86 9.81
N LEU A 238 -30.34 2.46 10.94
CA LEU A 238 -29.19 3.36 11.06
C LEU A 238 -27.89 2.66 10.63
N PHE A 239 -27.20 3.29 9.66
CA PHE A 239 -26.01 2.77 9.00
C PHE A 239 -26.16 1.37 8.37
N ARG A 240 -27.34 0.76 8.24
CA ARG A 240 -27.49 -0.57 7.59
C ARG A 240 -27.48 -0.48 6.06
N SER A 241 -27.65 0.72 5.51
CA SER A 241 -27.64 0.99 4.08
C SER A 241 -26.21 1.07 3.51
N ASN A 242 -26.06 0.97 2.19
CA ASN A 242 -24.79 1.20 1.51
C ASN A 242 -24.59 2.70 1.25
N SER A 243 -24.51 3.49 2.32
CA SER A 243 -24.34 4.95 2.32
C SER A 243 -22.89 5.39 2.15
N LEU A 244 -22.66 6.65 1.75
CA LEU A 244 -21.30 7.20 1.72
C LEU A 244 -20.69 7.28 3.12
N ALA A 245 -21.49 7.64 4.13
CA ALA A 245 -21.04 7.76 5.52
C ALA A 245 -20.64 6.41 6.13
N SER A 246 -21.45 5.35 5.96
CA SER A 246 -21.08 4.00 6.42
C SER A 246 -19.81 3.47 5.75
N LYS A 247 -19.62 3.72 4.45
CA LYS A 247 -18.40 3.36 3.73
C LYS A 247 -17.19 4.21 4.13
N ALA A 248 -17.36 5.51 4.36
CA ALA A 248 -16.29 6.39 4.81
C ALA A 248 -15.79 5.98 6.19
N MET A 249 -16.69 5.72 7.14
CA MET A 249 -16.32 5.18 8.45
C MET A 249 -15.60 3.83 8.35
N GLU A 250 -16.05 2.91 7.49
CA GLU A 250 -15.37 1.62 7.27
C GLU A 250 -13.93 1.80 6.74
N GLN A 251 -13.74 2.66 5.74
CA GLN A 251 -12.41 2.93 5.17
C GLN A 251 -11.50 3.68 6.14
N PHE A 252 -12.03 4.62 6.91
CA PHE A 252 -11.31 5.34 7.97
C PHE A 252 -10.79 4.39 9.06
N MET A 253 -11.66 3.50 9.57
CA MET A 253 -11.25 2.50 10.56
C MET A 253 -10.17 1.57 10.03
N LYS A 254 -10.25 1.16 8.75
CA LYS A 254 -9.17 0.39 8.12
C LYS A 254 -7.90 1.22 8.02
N ALA A 255 -7.96 2.45 7.52
CA ALA A 255 -6.78 3.29 7.32
C ALA A 255 -6.00 3.56 8.62
N VAL A 256 -6.70 3.87 9.71
CA VAL A 256 -6.08 4.27 10.99
C VAL A 256 -5.96 3.10 11.98
N GLY A 257 -6.93 2.19 11.97
CA GLY A 257 -7.06 1.15 12.99
C GLY A 257 -6.27 -0.12 12.71
N MET A 258 -5.66 -0.33 11.54
CA MET A 258 -5.00 -1.61 11.21
C MET A 258 -3.99 -2.06 12.27
N LEU A 259 -3.17 -1.15 12.79
CA LEU A 259 -2.16 -1.49 13.80
C LEU A 259 -2.81 -1.92 15.12
N TYR A 260 -3.80 -1.15 15.57
CA TYR A 260 -4.61 -1.48 16.74
C TYR A 260 -5.27 -2.87 16.61
N LEU A 261 -5.82 -3.18 15.43
CA LEU A 261 -6.40 -4.48 15.13
C LEU A 261 -5.38 -5.62 15.22
N HIS A 262 -4.13 -5.39 14.78
CA HIS A 262 -3.06 -6.37 14.88
C HIS A 262 -2.70 -6.65 16.33
N GLU A 263 -2.49 -5.61 17.14
CA GLU A 263 -2.20 -5.77 18.57
C GLU A 263 -3.28 -6.58 19.30
N VAL A 264 -4.55 -6.29 19.03
CA VAL A 264 -5.69 -6.91 19.73
C VAL A 264 -5.95 -8.35 19.28
N LEU A 265 -5.93 -8.64 17.97
CA LEU A 265 -6.39 -9.92 17.43
C LEU A 265 -5.26 -10.89 17.07
N LYS A 266 -4.09 -10.40 16.64
CA LYS A 266 -3.03 -11.25 16.06
C LYS A 266 -2.55 -12.36 16.99
N PRO A 267 -2.35 -12.15 18.31
CA PRO A 267 -1.94 -13.23 19.22
C PRO A 267 -2.95 -14.39 19.26
N ILE A 268 -4.24 -14.06 19.29
CA ILE A 268 -5.33 -15.05 19.39
C ILE A 268 -5.53 -15.77 18.05
N ILE A 269 -5.47 -15.03 16.94
CA ILE A 269 -5.53 -15.62 15.60
C ILE A 269 -4.35 -16.57 15.36
N ASN A 270 -3.13 -16.20 15.77
CA ASN A 270 -1.98 -17.10 15.68
C ASN A 270 -2.21 -18.39 16.45
N ARG A 271 -2.70 -18.30 17.69
CA ARG A 271 -3.07 -19.46 18.50
C ARG A 271 -4.07 -20.38 17.80
N ILE A 272 -5.12 -19.84 17.18
CA ILE A 272 -6.12 -20.63 16.44
C ILE A 272 -5.49 -21.37 15.25
N PHE A 273 -4.60 -20.70 14.51
CA PHE A 273 -3.89 -21.28 13.36
C PHE A 273 -2.85 -22.34 13.76
N ASP A 274 -2.30 -22.26 14.97
CA ASP A 274 -1.32 -23.21 15.49
C ASP A 274 -2.02 -24.43 16.09
N GLU A 275 -3.13 -24.24 16.81
CA GLU A 275 -3.89 -25.33 17.44
C GLU A 275 -4.68 -26.19 16.43
N LYS A 276 -5.22 -25.59 15.35
CA LYS A 276 -5.97 -26.27 14.26
C LYS A 276 -7.01 -27.31 14.71
N LYS A 277 -7.67 -27.05 15.84
CA LYS A 277 -8.63 -27.98 16.43
C LYS A 277 -9.90 -28.07 15.59
N TYR A 278 -10.52 -29.25 15.61
CA TYR A 278 -11.80 -29.47 14.96
C TYR A 278 -12.93 -28.97 15.87
N ILE A 279 -13.70 -28.01 15.37
CA ILE A 279 -14.78 -27.35 16.10
C ILE A 279 -16.01 -27.32 15.18
N GLU A 280 -17.10 -27.94 15.63
CA GLU A 280 -18.38 -27.93 14.93
C GLU A 280 -19.54 -27.95 15.94
N LEU A 281 -20.52 -27.06 15.71
CA LEU A 281 -21.71 -26.93 16.54
C LEU A 281 -22.99 -27.37 15.82
N ASP A 282 -22.94 -27.42 14.48
CA ASP A 282 -24.05 -27.84 13.63
C ASP A 282 -24.10 -29.38 13.55
N PRO A 283 -25.12 -30.05 14.15
CA PRO A 283 -25.20 -31.51 14.17
C PRO A 283 -25.16 -32.13 12.77
N CYS A 284 -25.71 -31.44 11.77
CA CYS A 284 -25.74 -31.92 10.38
C CYS A 284 -24.37 -31.93 9.69
N LYS A 285 -23.35 -31.29 10.28
CA LYS A 285 -21.98 -31.17 9.74
C LYS A 285 -20.94 -31.96 10.52
N ILE A 286 -21.34 -32.61 11.62
CA ILE A 286 -20.48 -33.49 12.40
C ILE A 286 -20.25 -34.78 11.60
N ASP A 287 -19.01 -35.24 11.56
CA ASP A 287 -18.66 -36.51 10.93
C ASP A 287 -19.38 -37.67 11.65
N LEU A 288 -20.08 -38.52 10.89
CA LEU A 288 -20.89 -39.63 11.41
C LEU A 288 -20.08 -40.65 12.23
N ASN A 289 -18.75 -40.62 12.12
CA ASN A 289 -17.84 -41.49 12.87
C ASN A 289 -17.52 -40.99 14.29
N LEU A 290 -18.00 -39.80 14.69
CA LEU A 290 -17.74 -39.19 15.98
C LEU A 290 -19.02 -39.08 16.83
N SER A 291 -18.87 -39.12 18.16
CA SER A 291 -19.97 -38.87 19.09
C SER A 291 -20.39 -37.40 19.02
N GLU A 292 -21.61 -37.13 18.57
CA GLU A 292 -22.14 -35.77 18.42
C GLU A 292 -22.09 -34.96 19.72
N ALA A 293 -22.40 -35.60 20.85
CA ALA A 293 -22.43 -34.94 22.16
C ALA A 293 -21.01 -34.55 22.61
N GLU A 294 -20.04 -35.45 22.49
CA GLU A 294 -18.65 -35.19 22.90
C GLU A 294 -17.98 -34.12 22.04
N VAL A 295 -18.20 -34.17 20.72
CA VAL A 295 -17.69 -33.16 19.79
C VAL A 295 -18.29 -31.80 20.10
N ARG A 296 -19.60 -31.72 20.36
CA ARG A 296 -20.27 -30.47 20.67
C ARG A 296 -19.79 -29.88 21.99
N ASP A 297 -19.71 -30.67 23.05
CA ASP A 297 -19.30 -30.17 24.37
C ASP A 297 -17.85 -29.67 24.34
N SER A 298 -16.94 -30.44 23.72
CA SER A 298 -15.55 -30.01 23.49
C SER A 298 -15.45 -28.76 22.61
N SER A 299 -16.28 -28.66 21.56
CA SER A 299 -16.34 -27.49 20.66
C SER A 299 -16.84 -26.24 21.39
N VAL A 300 -17.84 -26.37 22.25
CA VAL A 300 -18.37 -25.26 23.06
C VAL A 300 -17.32 -24.76 24.03
N GLU A 301 -16.64 -25.64 24.76
CA GLU A 301 -15.56 -25.25 25.69
C GLU A 301 -14.44 -24.48 24.97
N MET A 302 -14.01 -24.98 23.80
CA MET A 302 -12.98 -24.30 23.00
C MET A 302 -13.43 -22.95 22.46
N LEU A 303 -14.63 -22.87 21.89
CA LEU A 303 -15.18 -21.61 21.39
C LEU A 303 -15.38 -20.59 22.50
N GLN A 304 -15.83 -21.03 23.69
CA GLN A 304 -15.94 -20.17 24.86
C GLN A 304 -14.58 -19.66 25.31
N SER A 305 -13.54 -20.51 25.31
CA SER A 305 -12.17 -20.10 25.64
C SER A 305 -11.66 -19.03 24.67
N TYR A 306 -11.77 -19.27 23.36
CA TYR A 306 -11.32 -18.30 22.35
C TYR A 306 -12.13 -17.00 22.39
N LEU A 307 -13.46 -17.09 22.48
CA LEU A 307 -14.32 -15.92 22.55
C LEU A 307 -14.03 -15.09 23.80
N THR A 308 -13.81 -15.72 24.96
CA THR A 308 -13.43 -15.01 26.19
C THR A 308 -12.13 -14.26 25.98
N SER A 309 -11.08 -14.90 25.45
CA SER A 309 -9.80 -14.23 25.16
C SER A 309 -9.94 -13.08 24.17
N ILE A 310 -10.80 -13.20 23.15
CA ILE A 310 -11.08 -12.12 22.19
C ILE A 310 -11.75 -10.94 22.88
N ILE A 311 -12.82 -11.19 23.64
CA ILE A 311 -13.55 -10.13 24.33
C ILE A 311 -12.68 -9.44 25.37
N GLU A 312 -11.90 -10.18 26.17
CA GLU A 312 -10.99 -9.61 27.16
C GLU A 312 -9.89 -8.77 26.50
N SER A 313 -9.32 -9.24 25.39
CA SER A 313 -8.33 -8.47 24.60
C SER A 313 -8.93 -7.17 24.05
N ILE A 314 -10.19 -7.19 23.58
CA ILE A 314 -10.88 -5.99 23.08
C ILE A 314 -11.23 -5.03 24.23
N VAL A 315 -11.81 -5.52 25.32
CA VAL A 315 -12.28 -4.68 26.42
C VAL A 315 -11.12 -4.01 27.18
N SER A 316 -9.96 -4.67 27.22
CA SER A 316 -8.75 -4.11 27.84
C SER A 316 -7.94 -3.20 26.93
N SER A 317 -8.32 -3.03 25.65
CA SER A 317 -7.49 -2.32 24.67
C SER A 317 -7.85 -0.84 24.43
N VAL A 318 -8.60 -0.22 25.34
CA VAL A 318 -9.07 1.18 25.23
C VAL A 318 -7.91 2.16 25.00
N ASP A 319 -6.80 1.98 25.71
CA ASP A 319 -5.65 2.89 25.66
C ASP A 319 -4.83 2.75 24.37
N GLN A 320 -4.92 1.61 23.70
CA GLN A 320 -4.24 1.33 22.43
C GLN A 320 -5.07 1.78 21.23
N CYS A 321 -6.35 2.12 21.44
CA CYS A 321 -7.21 2.59 20.36
C CYS A 321 -6.76 4.00 19.89
N PRO A 322 -6.58 4.23 18.58
CA PRO A 322 -6.11 5.51 18.06
C PRO A 322 -6.99 6.69 18.54
N PRO A 323 -6.41 7.78 19.11
CA PRO A 323 -7.17 8.89 19.64
C PRO A 323 -8.13 9.54 18.62
N VAL A 324 -7.70 9.65 17.36
CA VAL A 324 -8.53 10.17 16.26
C VAL A 324 -9.77 9.30 16.01
N MET A 325 -9.68 7.98 16.20
CA MET A 325 -10.79 7.05 16.07
C MET A 325 -11.74 7.17 17.26
N ARG A 326 -11.21 7.33 18.48
CA ARG A 326 -11.98 7.58 19.71
C ARG A 326 -12.78 8.88 19.61
N VAL A 327 -12.18 9.96 19.13
CA VAL A 327 -12.88 11.24 18.91
C VAL A 327 -13.99 11.12 17.87
N ALA A 328 -13.75 10.42 16.76
CA ALA A 328 -14.78 10.19 15.75
C ALA A 328 -15.98 9.41 16.31
N PHE A 329 -15.74 8.42 17.17
CA PHE A 329 -16.82 7.70 17.84
C PHE A 329 -17.53 8.52 18.91
N LYS A 330 -16.82 9.35 19.67
CA LYS A 330 -17.43 10.29 20.62
C LYS A 330 -18.41 11.23 19.92
N GLN A 331 -18.03 11.76 18.76
CA GLN A 331 -18.90 12.60 17.94
C GLN A 331 -20.11 11.81 17.45
N LEU A 332 -19.90 10.63 16.87
CA LEU A 332 -21.01 9.76 16.42
C LEU A 332 -21.99 9.44 17.55
N HIS A 333 -21.49 9.08 18.73
CA HIS A 333 -22.31 8.81 19.91
C HIS A 333 -23.19 10.02 20.24
N LYS A 334 -22.59 11.20 20.32
CA LYS A 334 -23.30 12.45 20.62
C LYS A 334 -24.40 12.75 19.58
N ARG A 335 -24.12 12.60 18.28
CA ARG A 335 -25.12 12.85 17.22
C ARG A 335 -26.32 11.91 17.31
N VAL A 336 -26.08 10.63 17.62
CA VAL A 336 -27.14 9.62 17.75
C VAL A 336 -27.97 9.87 19.00
N GLU A 337 -27.33 10.26 20.11
CA GLU A 337 -28.02 10.62 21.36
C GLU A 337 -28.89 11.88 21.23
N GLU A 338 -28.45 12.86 20.44
CA GLU A 338 -29.23 14.08 20.15
C GLU A 338 -30.46 13.80 19.29
N GLN A 339 -30.38 12.84 18.35
CA GLN A 339 -31.48 12.50 17.45
C GLN A 339 -32.51 11.56 18.08
N PHE A 340 -32.06 10.53 18.79
CA PHE A 340 -32.92 9.49 19.38
C PHE A 340 -32.98 9.64 20.90
N THR A 341 -33.78 10.61 21.37
CA THR A 341 -33.89 10.97 22.81
C THR A 341 -34.89 10.10 23.59
N GLU A 342 -35.61 9.21 22.92
CA GLU A 342 -36.64 8.36 23.52
C GLU A 342 -36.00 7.25 24.39
N PRO A 343 -36.57 6.92 25.57
CA PRO A 343 -36.01 5.89 26.48
C PRO A 343 -35.92 4.49 25.84
N GLU A 344 -36.82 4.18 24.90
CA GLU A 344 -36.83 2.92 24.15
C GLU A 344 -35.60 2.76 23.24
N ASN A 345 -34.94 3.88 22.92
CA ASN A 345 -33.81 3.97 22.00
C ASN A 345 -32.48 4.24 22.72
N GLU A 346 -32.41 4.07 24.04
CA GLU A 346 -31.20 4.32 24.84
C GLU A 346 -29.98 3.51 24.35
N ASP A 347 -30.23 2.29 23.85
CA ASP A 347 -29.18 1.40 23.35
C ASP A 347 -28.71 1.74 21.91
N VAL A 348 -29.40 2.61 21.18
CA VAL A 348 -29.10 2.93 19.77
C VAL A 348 -27.74 3.60 19.63
N LYS A 349 -27.36 4.47 20.57
CA LYS A 349 -26.04 5.13 20.59
C LYS A 349 -24.89 4.13 20.74
N TYR A 350 -25.09 3.08 21.53
CA TYR A 350 -24.14 1.97 21.67
C TYR A 350 -24.11 1.09 20.41
N LEU A 351 -25.28 0.80 19.83
CA LEU A 351 -25.40 0.01 18.60
C LEU A 351 -24.73 0.69 17.41
N ALA A 352 -24.78 2.02 17.31
CA ALA A 352 -24.13 2.75 16.23
C ALA A 352 -22.61 2.55 16.24
N ILE A 353 -21.96 2.72 17.39
CA ILE A 353 -20.51 2.52 17.53
C ILE A 353 -20.15 1.04 17.40
N SER A 354 -20.87 0.17 18.11
CA SER A 354 -20.65 -1.28 18.07
C SER A 354 -20.83 -1.85 16.67
N GLY A 355 -21.77 -1.30 15.90
CA GLY A 355 -22.00 -1.55 14.48
C GLY A 355 -20.73 -1.42 13.63
N PHE A 356 -19.97 -0.35 13.86
CA PHE A 356 -18.71 -0.13 13.17
C PHE A 356 -17.58 -1.00 13.74
N PHE A 357 -17.41 -0.99 15.05
CA PHE A 357 -16.26 -1.63 15.72
C PHE A 357 -16.30 -3.16 15.66
N PHE A 358 -17.45 -3.77 15.96
CA PHE A 358 -17.59 -5.23 15.98
C PHE A 358 -18.00 -5.79 14.63
N LEU A 359 -19.04 -5.24 13.99
CA LEU A 359 -19.58 -5.83 12.76
C LEU A 359 -18.78 -5.49 11.50
N ARG A 360 -18.12 -4.33 11.44
CA ARG A 360 -17.38 -3.88 10.24
C ARG A 360 -15.87 -3.90 10.36
N PHE A 361 -15.34 -4.09 11.56
CA PHE A 361 -13.90 -4.06 11.81
C PHE A 361 -13.38 -5.38 12.38
N PHE A 362 -13.74 -5.74 13.62
CA PHE A 362 -13.21 -6.97 14.23
C PHE A 362 -13.77 -8.27 13.65
N ALA A 363 -15.09 -8.42 13.49
CA ALA A 363 -15.65 -9.68 13.01
C ALA A 363 -15.21 -10.01 11.56
N PRO A 364 -15.17 -9.06 10.61
CA PRO A 364 -14.59 -9.31 9.29
C PRO A 364 -13.11 -9.68 9.33
N ALA A 365 -12.33 -9.10 10.25
CA ALA A 365 -10.93 -9.43 10.44
C ALA A 365 -10.70 -10.84 10.99
N ILE A 366 -11.56 -11.31 11.89
CA ILE A 366 -11.54 -12.70 12.36
C ILE A 366 -11.95 -13.64 11.23
N LEU A 367 -13.00 -13.30 10.48
CA LEU A 367 -13.51 -14.15 9.39
C LEU A 367 -12.50 -14.32 8.26
N THR A 368 -11.80 -13.23 7.90
CA THR A 368 -10.83 -13.22 6.79
C THR A 368 -9.48 -12.59 7.18
N PRO A 369 -8.68 -13.26 8.03
CA PRO A 369 -7.47 -12.66 8.63
C PRO A 369 -6.43 -12.19 7.60
N LYS A 370 -6.37 -12.84 6.43
CA LYS A 370 -5.45 -12.46 5.36
C LYS A 370 -5.74 -11.07 4.77
N LEU A 371 -7.01 -10.73 4.56
CA LEU A 371 -7.39 -9.42 4.01
C LEU A 371 -7.04 -8.28 4.97
N PHE A 372 -6.96 -8.59 6.26
CA PHE A 372 -6.54 -7.68 7.32
C PHE A 372 -5.06 -7.84 7.70
N GLN A 373 -4.26 -8.54 6.90
CA GLN A 373 -2.82 -8.72 7.12
C GLN A 373 -2.45 -9.36 8.49
N LEU A 374 -3.40 -10.02 9.15
CA LEU A 374 -3.15 -10.74 10.40
C LEU A 374 -2.37 -12.04 10.15
N ARG A 375 -2.45 -12.59 8.93
CA ARG A 375 -1.76 -13.79 8.47
C ARG A 375 -1.37 -13.66 6.99
N ASP A 376 -0.26 -14.29 6.60
CA ASP A 376 0.21 -14.30 5.21
C ASP A 376 -0.55 -15.30 4.30
N GLN A 377 -1.17 -16.31 4.92
CA GLN A 377 -1.84 -17.43 4.24
C GLN A 377 -3.33 -17.48 4.56
N HIS A 378 -4.14 -18.00 3.63
CA HIS A 378 -5.55 -18.29 3.90
C HIS A 378 -5.68 -19.42 4.92
N ALA A 379 -6.72 -19.36 5.75
CA ALA A 379 -7.08 -20.45 6.65
C ALA A 379 -7.42 -21.72 5.86
N ASP A 380 -7.01 -22.89 6.35
CA ASP A 380 -7.51 -24.17 5.85
C ASP A 380 -8.99 -24.35 6.22
N THR A 381 -9.67 -25.35 5.65
CA THR A 381 -11.12 -25.54 5.81
C THR A 381 -11.54 -25.64 7.28
N ARG A 382 -10.73 -26.29 8.13
CA ARG A 382 -11.02 -26.48 9.56
C ARG A 382 -10.86 -25.17 10.34
N THR A 383 -9.76 -24.47 10.12
CA THR A 383 -9.48 -23.17 10.76
C THR A 383 -10.51 -22.12 10.30
N SER A 384 -10.86 -22.11 9.01
CA SER A 384 -11.88 -21.23 8.44
C SER A 384 -13.25 -21.42 9.10
N ARG A 385 -13.64 -22.67 9.39
CA ARG A 385 -14.87 -22.96 10.13
C ARG A 385 -14.85 -22.41 11.55
N THR A 386 -13.74 -22.58 12.27
CA THR A 386 -13.57 -22.02 13.62
C THR A 386 -13.68 -20.49 13.61
N LEU A 387 -12.98 -19.84 12.69
CA LEU A 387 -13.02 -18.38 12.52
C LEU A 387 -14.42 -17.86 12.18
N LEU A 388 -15.17 -18.58 11.34
CA LEU A 388 -16.56 -18.26 11.02
C LEU A 388 -17.47 -18.31 12.25
N LEU A 389 -17.34 -19.34 13.09
CA LEU A 389 -18.14 -19.48 14.31
C LEU A 389 -17.82 -18.36 15.32
N LEU A 390 -16.52 -18.04 15.48
CA LEU A 390 -16.08 -16.94 16.34
C LEU A 390 -16.55 -15.58 15.83
N ALA A 391 -16.44 -15.32 14.52
CA ALA A 391 -16.91 -14.07 13.91
C ALA A 391 -18.42 -13.89 14.11
N LYS A 392 -19.22 -14.95 13.98
CA LYS A 392 -20.66 -14.90 14.25
C LYS A 392 -20.97 -14.63 15.72
N ALA A 393 -20.30 -15.33 16.64
CA ALA A 393 -20.49 -15.10 18.07
C ALA A 393 -20.13 -13.66 18.44
N LEU A 394 -19.03 -13.13 17.89
CA LEU A 394 -18.61 -11.74 18.10
C LEU A 394 -19.60 -10.73 17.49
N GLN A 395 -20.19 -11.01 16.33
CA GLN A 395 -21.27 -10.19 15.76
C GLN A 395 -22.50 -10.16 16.67
N SER A 396 -22.88 -11.29 17.28
CA SER A 396 -23.99 -11.34 18.24
C SER A 396 -23.71 -10.52 19.50
N VAL A 397 -22.45 -10.51 19.99
CA VAL A 397 -22.02 -9.61 21.07
C VAL A 397 -22.13 -8.15 20.64
N GLY A 398 -21.65 -7.81 19.43
CA GLY A 398 -21.72 -6.46 18.88
C GLY A 398 -23.14 -5.93 18.70
N ASN A 399 -24.10 -6.80 18.40
CA ASN A 399 -25.53 -6.46 18.35
C ASN A 399 -26.20 -6.39 19.74
N LEU A 400 -25.41 -6.34 20.82
CA LEU A 400 -25.86 -6.26 22.21
C LEU A 400 -26.88 -7.35 22.60
N GLY A 401 -26.82 -8.52 21.96
CA GLY A 401 -27.69 -9.65 22.27
C GLY A 401 -29.13 -9.57 21.73
N LEU A 402 -29.49 -8.52 20.96
CA LEU A 402 -30.86 -8.29 20.47
C LEU A 402 -31.45 -9.38 19.58
N GLN A 403 -30.61 -10.27 19.01
CA GLN A 403 -31.04 -11.35 18.10
C GLN A 403 -30.89 -12.75 18.70
N LEU A 404 -30.55 -12.88 19.98
CA LEU A 404 -30.33 -14.19 20.61
C LEU A 404 -31.65 -14.96 20.69
N GLY A 405 -31.66 -16.19 20.15
CA GLY A 405 -32.81 -17.10 20.24
C GLY A 405 -33.93 -16.88 19.21
N HIS A 406 -33.93 -15.78 18.46
CA HIS A 406 -34.97 -15.46 17.46
C HIS A 406 -34.53 -15.73 16.00
N GLY A 407 -33.42 -16.43 15.80
CA GLY A 407 -32.80 -16.67 14.49
C GLY A 407 -32.93 -18.10 13.95
N LYS A 408 -32.60 -18.28 12.67
CA LYS A 408 -32.56 -19.59 11.96
C LYS A 408 -31.45 -20.54 12.45
N GLU A 409 -30.58 -20.10 13.36
CA GLU A 409 -29.34 -20.78 13.75
C GLU A 409 -29.37 -21.28 15.21
N GLN A 410 -30.34 -22.14 15.52
CA GLN A 410 -30.53 -22.69 16.88
C GLN A 410 -29.30 -23.43 17.45
N TRP A 411 -28.40 -23.90 16.57
CA TRP A 411 -27.15 -24.54 16.94
C TRP A 411 -26.14 -23.60 17.64
N MET A 412 -26.35 -22.27 17.61
CA MET A 412 -25.55 -21.29 18.38
C MET A 412 -26.02 -21.13 19.84
N ALA A 413 -27.14 -21.74 20.23
CA ALA A 413 -27.72 -21.61 21.57
C ALA A 413 -26.74 -21.90 22.73
N PRO A 414 -25.82 -22.87 22.64
CA PRO A 414 -24.84 -23.13 23.70
C PRO A 414 -23.89 -21.95 24.00
N LEU A 415 -23.74 -21.00 23.07
CA LEU A 415 -22.91 -19.80 23.26
C LEU A 415 -23.69 -18.59 23.79
N HIS A 416 -25.03 -18.66 23.88
CA HIS A 416 -25.82 -17.53 24.36
C HIS A 416 -25.43 -17.04 25.78
N PRO A 417 -25.12 -17.91 26.77
CA PRO A 417 -24.77 -17.44 28.11
C PRO A 417 -23.50 -16.57 28.15
N ILE A 418 -22.47 -16.95 27.38
CA ILE A 418 -21.23 -16.16 27.30
C ILE A 418 -21.43 -14.86 26.53
N ILE A 419 -22.26 -14.87 25.48
CA ILE A 419 -22.59 -13.66 24.72
C ILE A 419 -23.26 -12.64 25.63
N LEU A 420 -24.30 -13.04 26.37
CA LEU A 420 -25.03 -12.16 27.29
C LEU A 420 -24.12 -11.57 28.37
N ARG A 421 -23.24 -12.39 28.96
CA ARG A 421 -22.25 -11.91 29.94
C ARG A 421 -21.30 -10.87 29.34
N SER A 422 -20.92 -11.03 28.07
CA SER A 422 -19.99 -10.14 27.37
C SER A 422 -20.62 -8.79 27.01
N VAL A 423 -21.95 -8.70 26.83
CA VAL A 423 -22.64 -7.45 26.47
C VAL A 423 -22.41 -6.36 27.50
N ALA A 424 -22.48 -6.68 28.80
CA ALA A 424 -22.24 -5.71 29.87
C ALA A 424 -20.82 -5.13 29.83
N SER A 425 -19.81 -5.99 29.67
CA SER A 425 -18.40 -5.57 29.52
C SER A 425 -18.17 -4.73 28.27
N VAL A 426 -18.89 -5.02 27.18
CA VAL A 426 -18.79 -4.24 25.94
C VAL A 426 -19.41 -2.86 26.11
N LYS A 427 -20.54 -2.69 26.81
CA LYS A 427 -21.10 -1.36 27.09
C LYS A 427 -20.11 -0.50 27.89
N ASP A 428 -19.54 -1.04 28.98
CA ASP A 428 -18.50 -0.37 29.77
C ASP A 428 -17.25 -0.02 28.94
N PHE A 429 -16.83 -0.92 28.04
CA PHE A 429 -15.77 -0.64 27.07
C PHE A 429 -16.11 0.54 26.15
N LEU A 430 -17.34 0.59 25.61
CA LEU A 430 -17.76 1.65 24.70
C LEU A 430 -17.82 3.01 25.41
N ASP A 431 -18.27 3.05 26.67
CA ASP A 431 -18.26 4.28 27.49
C ASP A 431 -16.82 4.79 27.69
N LYS A 432 -15.89 3.90 28.05
CA LYS A 432 -14.47 4.23 28.20
C LYS A 432 -13.83 4.64 26.86
N LEU A 433 -14.26 4.05 25.76
CA LEU A 433 -13.75 4.37 24.42
C LEU A 433 -14.02 5.82 24.04
N ILE A 434 -15.21 6.34 24.36
CA ILE A 434 -15.62 7.71 24.04
C ILE A 434 -15.21 8.75 25.09
N ASP A 435 -14.75 8.32 26.26
CA ASP A 435 -14.21 9.18 27.31
C ASP A 435 -12.80 9.67 26.94
N ILE A 436 -12.74 10.74 26.14
CA ILE A 436 -11.51 11.39 25.69
C ILE A 436 -11.67 12.91 25.56
N ASP A 437 -10.67 13.68 25.95
CA ASP A 437 -10.64 15.14 25.81
C ASP A 437 -10.27 15.58 24.40
N HIS A 438 -11.06 16.48 23.80
CA HIS A 438 -10.89 16.93 22.41
C HIS A 438 -9.54 17.62 22.14
N ASP A 439 -8.89 18.18 23.16
CA ASP A 439 -7.64 18.94 23.04
C ASP A 439 -6.38 18.07 22.97
N THR A 440 -6.50 16.75 23.12
CA THR A 440 -5.35 15.82 23.18
C THR A 440 -4.93 15.24 21.83
N VAL A 441 -5.67 15.51 20.74
CA VAL A 441 -5.40 14.93 19.42
C VAL A 441 -4.68 15.96 18.54
N PRO A 442 -3.38 15.76 18.20
CA PRO A 442 -2.72 16.64 17.26
C PRO A 442 -3.41 16.51 15.89
N GLN A 443 -3.84 17.64 15.32
CA GLN A 443 -4.55 17.72 14.03
C GLN A 443 -3.78 17.10 12.85
N ARG A 444 -2.52 16.67 13.05
CA ARG A 444 -1.66 16.03 12.04
C ARG A 444 -1.03 14.70 12.47
N ALA A 445 -1.26 14.21 13.70
CA ALA A 445 -0.63 12.99 14.19
C ALA A 445 -1.60 11.80 14.11
N VAL A 446 -1.76 11.25 12.91
CA VAL A 446 -2.53 10.01 12.68
C VAL A 446 -1.81 8.77 13.23
N PHE A 447 -0.52 8.88 13.55
CA PHE A 447 0.26 7.80 14.13
C PHE A 447 0.54 8.12 15.61
N MET A 448 0.04 7.30 16.53
CA MET A 448 0.37 7.39 17.96
C MET A 448 1.90 7.37 18.14
N ALA A 449 2.40 8.19 19.06
CA ALA A 449 3.81 8.44 19.36
C ALA A 449 4.63 7.22 19.85
N SER A 450 4.04 6.03 20.08
CA SER A 450 4.77 4.91 20.69
C SER A 450 4.44 3.51 20.16
N VAL A 451 3.60 3.39 19.13
CA VAL A 451 3.16 2.07 18.61
C VAL A 451 4.18 1.50 17.63
N THR A 452 4.48 0.21 17.78
CA THR A 452 5.40 -0.52 16.89
C THR A 452 4.75 -0.73 15.51
N VAL A 453 5.20 0.04 14.52
CA VAL A 453 4.83 -0.03 13.09
C VAL A 453 5.27 -1.36 12.47
N LYS A 454 6.45 -1.87 12.84
CA LYS A 454 6.96 -3.16 12.34
C LYS A 454 8.01 -3.74 13.29
N GLU A 455 7.99 -5.05 13.47
CA GLU A 455 9.03 -5.76 14.22
C GLU A 455 9.45 -7.07 13.54
N GLY A 456 10.62 -7.57 13.90
CA GLY A 456 11.13 -8.83 13.36
C GLY A 456 12.64 -9.03 13.52
N PHE A 457 13.10 -10.25 13.24
CA PHE A 457 14.53 -10.55 13.23
C PHE A 457 15.17 -10.13 11.91
N LEU A 458 16.19 -9.27 12.00
CA LEU A 458 17.02 -8.86 10.87
C LEU A 458 18.50 -9.06 11.18
N HIS A 459 19.33 -9.02 10.15
CA HIS A 459 20.77 -9.17 10.27
C HIS A 459 21.42 -7.80 10.10
N LYS A 460 22.06 -7.26 11.15
CA LYS A 460 22.61 -5.90 11.16
C LYS A 460 24.14 -5.92 11.03
N HIS A 461 24.68 -5.02 10.22
CA HIS A 461 26.10 -4.68 10.16
C HIS A 461 26.26 -3.15 10.26
N LYS A 462 27.12 -2.65 11.17
CA LYS A 462 27.40 -1.21 11.27
C LYS A 462 28.63 -0.92 10.41
N ALA A 463 28.61 0.16 9.63
CA ALA A 463 29.82 0.65 8.96
C ALA A 463 30.83 1.08 10.04
N GLU A 464 31.85 0.26 10.31
CA GLU A 464 32.93 0.61 11.23
C GLU A 464 34.10 1.26 10.49
N GLY A 465 34.94 2.00 11.23
CA GLY A 465 36.20 2.58 10.76
C GLY A 465 37.19 1.53 10.23
N PRO A 466 38.41 1.93 9.83
CA PRO A 466 39.33 1.07 9.07
C PRO A 466 39.72 -0.18 9.87
N GLN A 467 39.02 -1.30 9.66
CA GLN A 467 39.37 -2.60 10.23
C GLN A 467 39.91 -3.53 9.14
N LEU A 468 40.97 -4.24 9.51
CA LEU A 468 41.80 -5.17 8.73
C LEU A 468 41.13 -6.52 8.38
N LEU A 469 39.82 -6.70 8.62
CA LEU A 469 39.16 -7.99 8.41
C LEU A 469 38.45 -8.08 7.06
N SER A 470 38.64 -9.21 6.39
CA SER A 470 38.17 -9.47 5.01
C SER A 470 36.70 -9.90 4.88
N ARG A 471 35.97 -10.09 6.00
CA ARG A 471 34.60 -10.67 6.00
C ARG A 471 33.61 -9.82 6.79
N PHE A 472 32.52 -9.40 6.14
CA PHE A 472 31.41 -8.68 6.77
C PHE A 472 30.62 -9.61 7.69
N ALA A 473 30.70 -9.38 9.00
CA ALA A 473 29.91 -10.13 9.97
C ALA A 473 28.60 -9.40 10.26
N PHE A 474 27.49 -9.93 9.74
CA PHE A 474 26.15 -9.50 10.11
C PHE A 474 25.70 -10.18 11.41
N LYS A 475 25.17 -9.40 12.34
CA LYS A 475 24.72 -9.88 13.65
C LYS A 475 23.19 -9.90 13.66
N LYS A 476 22.59 -11.07 13.91
CA LYS A 476 21.13 -11.22 14.08
C LYS A 476 20.65 -10.38 15.28
N ARG A 477 19.65 -9.54 15.05
CA ARG A 477 19.03 -8.66 16.06
C ARG A 477 17.52 -8.65 15.84
N TYR A 478 16.77 -8.43 16.91
CA TYR A 478 15.35 -8.16 16.83
C TYR A 478 15.15 -6.64 16.74
N PHE A 479 14.37 -6.18 15.76
CA PHE A 479 14.10 -4.77 15.50
C PHE A 479 12.66 -4.42 15.84
N TRP A 480 12.45 -3.20 16.32
CA TRP A 480 11.17 -2.55 16.52
C TRP A 480 11.21 -1.18 15.84
N LEU A 481 10.29 -0.93 14.93
CA LEU A 481 10.08 0.36 14.31
C LEU A 481 8.84 0.97 14.94
N THR A 482 8.94 2.20 15.46
CA THR A 482 7.82 3.03 15.91
C THR A 482 7.77 4.31 15.07
N SER A 483 6.75 5.15 15.27
CA SER A 483 6.71 6.49 14.68
C SER A 483 7.87 7.39 15.13
N GLU A 484 8.43 7.15 16.33
CA GLU A 484 9.48 8.00 16.91
C GLU A 484 10.88 7.38 16.88
N THR A 485 11.00 6.05 16.94
CA THR A 485 12.30 5.37 17.02
C THR A 485 12.38 4.06 16.22
N LEU A 486 13.55 3.80 15.65
CA LEU A 486 13.99 2.48 15.18
C LEU A 486 14.91 1.86 16.24
N SER A 487 14.38 0.89 16.98
CA SER A 487 15.06 0.22 18.10
C SER A 487 15.48 -1.20 17.76
N TYR A 488 16.56 -1.71 18.35
CA TYR A 488 16.99 -3.10 18.18
C TYR A 488 17.74 -3.68 19.40
N ALA A 489 17.65 -5.00 19.58
CA ALA A 489 18.30 -5.75 20.66
C ALA A 489 18.70 -7.18 20.26
N LYS A 490 19.43 -7.89 21.13
CA LYS A 490 19.86 -9.28 20.87
C LYS A 490 18.67 -10.25 20.86
N THR A 491 17.75 -10.08 21.79
CA THR A 491 16.54 -10.88 21.97
C THR A 491 15.37 -9.95 22.29
N PRO A 492 14.10 -10.37 22.06
CA PRO A 492 12.93 -9.56 22.34
C PRO A 492 12.80 -9.15 23.82
N ASP A 493 13.21 -10.03 24.74
CA ASP A 493 13.13 -9.81 26.20
C ASP A 493 14.28 -8.96 26.78
N TRP A 494 15.15 -8.43 25.92
CA TRP A 494 16.36 -7.74 26.35
C TRP A 494 16.04 -6.30 26.81
N GLN A 495 16.34 -5.98 28.07
CA GLN A 495 15.97 -4.70 28.69
C GLN A 495 16.70 -3.48 28.10
N VAL A 496 17.94 -3.62 27.65
CA VAL A 496 18.73 -2.50 27.10
C VAL A 496 18.66 -2.48 25.58
N ARG A 497 17.80 -1.61 25.03
CA ARG A 497 17.61 -1.45 23.59
C ARG A 497 18.54 -0.37 23.05
N SER A 498 19.12 -0.61 21.87
CA SER A 498 19.74 0.47 21.10
C SER A 498 18.66 1.13 20.25
N SER A 499 18.41 2.41 20.47
CA SER A 499 17.33 3.15 19.81
C SER A 499 17.89 4.28 18.97
N ILE A 500 17.41 4.38 17.73
CA ILE A 500 17.72 5.44 16.78
C ILE A 500 16.45 6.28 16.63
N PRO A 501 16.44 7.56 17.04
CA PRO A 501 15.31 8.44 16.78
C PRO A 501 15.05 8.58 15.27
N ILE A 502 13.80 8.54 14.84
CA ILE A 502 13.44 8.65 13.41
C ILE A 502 13.85 10.01 12.83
N GLN A 503 13.84 11.07 13.64
CA GLN A 503 14.40 12.39 13.30
C GLN A 503 15.90 12.37 12.96
N CYS A 504 16.63 11.33 13.37
CA CYS A 504 18.03 11.14 13.02
C CYS A 504 18.21 10.33 11.74
N VAL A 505 17.16 9.73 11.17
CA VAL A 505 17.24 8.92 9.95
C VAL A 505 17.19 9.84 8.73
N CYS A 506 18.27 9.88 7.97
CA CYS A 506 18.47 10.81 6.85
C CYS A 506 18.32 10.15 5.47
N ALA A 507 18.45 8.83 5.38
CA ALA A 507 18.16 8.08 4.16
C ALA A 507 17.94 6.60 4.47
N VAL A 508 17.07 5.93 3.69
CA VAL A 508 16.81 4.49 3.79
C VAL A 508 16.70 3.90 2.41
N GLU A 509 17.68 3.11 2.01
CA GLU A 509 17.90 2.75 0.61
C GLU A 509 18.31 1.30 0.43
N ARG A 510 18.05 0.75 -0.76
CA ARG A 510 18.62 -0.54 -1.15
C ARG A 510 20.13 -0.40 -1.35
N VAL A 511 20.85 -1.46 -1.05
CA VAL A 511 22.30 -1.57 -1.24
C VAL A 511 22.55 -2.44 -2.46
N ASP A 512 23.58 -2.10 -3.23
CA ASP A 512 23.98 -2.89 -4.40
C ASP A 512 24.35 -4.32 -3.99
N GLU A 513 23.87 -5.31 -4.73
CA GLU A 513 24.10 -6.74 -4.42
C GLU A 513 25.59 -7.10 -4.43
N ASN A 514 26.36 -6.38 -5.26
CA ASN A 514 27.81 -6.49 -5.37
C ASN A 514 28.59 -5.94 -4.16
N ALA A 515 27.96 -5.16 -3.28
CA ALA A 515 28.65 -4.52 -2.16
C ALA A 515 29.03 -5.51 -1.04
N PHE A 516 28.16 -6.48 -0.76
CA PHE A 516 28.36 -7.49 0.29
C PHE A 516 28.43 -8.93 -0.23
N GLN A 517 28.20 -9.16 -1.53
CA GLN A 517 27.90 -10.50 -2.08
C GLN A 517 26.73 -11.17 -1.33
N GLN A 518 25.79 -10.36 -0.86
CA GLN A 518 24.61 -10.78 -0.14
C GLN A 518 23.40 -10.07 -0.73
N GLN A 519 22.35 -10.84 -1.01
CA GLN A 519 21.09 -10.29 -1.51
C GLN A 519 20.25 -9.70 -0.37
N ASN A 520 19.28 -8.87 -0.76
CA ASN A 520 18.24 -8.33 0.12
C ASN A 520 18.77 -7.42 1.25
N VAL A 521 19.75 -6.58 0.94
CA VAL A 521 20.36 -5.65 1.90
C VAL A 521 19.82 -4.23 1.68
N MET A 522 19.42 -3.58 2.77
CA MET A 522 19.15 -2.15 2.84
C MET A 522 20.19 -1.44 3.71
N GLN A 523 20.28 -0.13 3.56
CA GLN A 523 21.05 0.76 4.42
C GLN A 523 20.15 1.81 5.05
N VAL A 524 20.44 2.13 6.31
CA VAL A 524 19.83 3.20 7.08
C VAL A 524 20.96 4.17 7.43
N ILE A 525 20.92 5.36 6.85
CA ILE A 525 21.87 6.44 7.11
C ILE A 525 21.28 7.34 8.19
N THR A 526 22.05 7.57 9.24
CA THR A 526 21.63 8.37 10.40
C THR A 526 22.62 9.49 10.65
N GLN A 527 22.14 10.64 11.11
CA GLN A 527 22.97 11.76 11.51
C GLN A 527 22.95 11.93 13.04
N ASP A 528 24.13 12.06 13.65
CA ASP A 528 24.26 12.38 15.07
C ASP A 528 24.10 13.89 15.35
N ASN A 529 24.14 14.26 16.64
CA ASN A 529 23.98 15.65 17.07
C ASN A 529 25.16 16.55 16.63
N ASP A 530 26.32 15.95 16.32
CA ASP A 530 27.51 16.64 15.84
C ASP A 530 27.54 16.77 14.31
N GLY A 531 26.48 16.29 13.63
CA GLY A 531 26.31 16.37 12.19
C GLY A 531 27.01 15.26 11.39
N GLN A 532 27.65 14.27 12.04
CA GLN A 532 28.30 13.16 11.37
C GLN A 532 27.30 12.09 10.93
N LEU A 533 27.54 11.52 9.76
CA LEU A 533 26.71 10.46 9.18
C LEU A 533 27.22 9.07 9.57
N HIS A 534 26.30 8.22 10.03
CA HIS A 534 26.53 6.82 10.36
C HIS A 534 25.63 5.93 9.51
N THR A 535 26.23 5.01 8.77
CA THR A 535 25.49 4.03 7.96
C THR A 535 25.36 2.69 8.68
N THR A 536 24.14 2.17 8.72
CA THR A 536 23.84 0.82 9.19
C THR A 536 23.26 -0.02 8.07
N TYR A 537 23.89 -1.14 7.76
CA TYR A 537 23.42 -2.11 6.77
C TYR A 537 22.57 -3.18 7.45
N ILE A 538 21.45 -3.54 6.82
CA ILE A 538 20.46 -4.47 7.35
C ILE A 538 20.07 -5.45 6.24
N GLN A 539 20.36 -6.73 6.45
CA GLN A 539 20.00 -7.82 5.55
C GLN A 539 18.67 -8.47 5.98
N CYS A 540 17.80 -8.64 5.00
CA CYS A 540 16.49 -9.29 5.13
C CYS A 540 16.50 -10.71 4.53
N LYS A 541 15.53 -11.55 4.89
CA LYS A 541 15.43 -12.95 4.44
C LYS A 541 15.12 -13.06 2.94
N ASN A 542 14.30 -12.17 2.41
CA ASN A 542 13.88 -12.15 1.01
C ASN A 542 13.52 -10.73 0.56
N VAL A 543 13.30 -10.57 -0.75
CA VAL A 543 12.96 -9.28 -1.39
C VAL A 543 11.67 -8.68 -0.81
N ASN A 544 10.68 -9.52 -0.46
CA ASN A 544 9.42 -9.04 0.11
C ASN A 544 9.62 -8.42 1.50
N GLU A 545 10.39 -9.08 2.37
CA GLU A 545 10.73 -8.56 3.70
C GLU A 545 11.56 -7.27 3.59
N LEU A 546 12.53 -7.23 2.67
CA LEU A 546 13.30 -6.03 2.35
C LEU A 546 12.37 -4.86 1.99
N ASN A 547 11.47 -5.06 1.03
CA ASN A 547 10.55 -4.01 0.55
C ASN A 547 9.60 -3.55 1.66
N GLN A 548 9.09 -4.47 2.48
CA GLN A 548 8.24 -4.13 3.62
C GLN A 548 8.98 -3.25 4.64
N TRP A 549 10.24 -3.55 4.96
CA TRP A 549 11.04 -2.75 5.89
C TRP A 549 11.46 -1.40 5.31
N LEU A 550 11.88 -1.36 4.04
CA LEU A 550 12.14 -0.10 3.33
C LEU A 550 10.92 0.82 3.36
N SER A 551 9.74 0.28 3.02
CA SER A 551 8.48 1.03 3.03
C SER A 551 8.13 1.53 4.43
N ALA A 552 8.20 0.67 5.45
CA ALA A 552 7.84 1.02 6.80
C ALA A 552 8.73 2.14 7.37
N ILE A 553 10.05 2.05 7.20
CA ILE A 553 10.98 3.06 7.73
C ILE A 553 10.85 4.38 6.95
N ARG A 554 10.72 4.34 5.61
CA ARG A 554 10.51 5.56 4.80
C ARG A 554 9.23 6.29 5.20
N LYS A 555 8.14 5.56 5.48
CA LYS A 555 6.86 6.15 5.91
C LYS A 555 7.00 6.96 7.19
N VAL A 556 7.75 6.46 8.18
CA VAL A 556 7.92 7.19 9.44
C VAL A 556 8.94 8.32 9.32
N SER A 557 9.90 8.24 8.40
CA SER A 557 10.95 9.25 8.21
C SER A 557 10.64 10.32 7.15
N ILE A 558 9.50 10.25 6.45
CA ILE A 558 9.20 11.10 5.28
C ILE A 558 9.14 12.60 5.60
N TYR A 559 8.73 12.96 6.81
CA TYR A 559 8.65 14.36 7.27
C TYR A 559 9.95 14.86 7.91
N ASN A 560 11.03 14.07 7.86
CA ASN A 560 12.30 14.51 8.40
C ASN A 560 12.92 15.58 7.49
N GLU A 561 13.16 16.77 8.02
CA GLU A 561 13.83 17.86 7.27
C GLU A 561 15.30 17.54 6.94
N ARG A 562 15.90 16.57 7.64
CA ARG A 562 17.31 16.16 7.49
C ARG A 562 17.53 15.08 6.43
N MET A 563 16.58 14.86 5.53
CA MET A 563 16.72 13.87 4.46
C MET A 563 17.85 14.28 3.51
N LEU A 564 18.79 13.37 3.28
CA LEU A 564 19.87 13.59 2.33
C LEU A 564 19.29 13.57 0.91
N PRO A 565 19.80 14.40 -0.02
CA PRO A 565 19.38 14.36 -1.43
C PRO A 565 20.04 13.23 -2.23
N SER A 566 21.17 12.71 -1.74
CA SER A 566 21.90 11.62 -2.37
C SER A 566 22.62 10.73 -1.35
N PHE A 567 22.87 9.49 -1.75
CA PHE A 567 23.52 8.45 -0.95
C PHE A 567 24.45 7.59 -1.82
N HIS A 568 25.30 6.78 -1.17
CA HIS A 568 26.12 5.77 -1.86
C HIS A 568 25.46 4.39 -1.72
N PRO A 569 25.06 3.71 -2.82
CA PRO A 569 24.47 2.37 -2.75
C PRO A 569 25.50 1.28 -2.42
N GLY A 570 26.79 1.60 -2.52
CA GLY A 570 27.90 0.72 -2.18
C GLY A 570 28.44 0.88 -0.76
N VAL A 571 29.58 0.24 -0.50
CA VAL A 571 30.31 0.27 0.76
C VAL A 571 31.70 0.86 0.52
N HIS A 572 32.24 1.60 1.49
CA HIS A 572 33.63 2.07 1.41
C HIS A 572 34.60 0.95 1.85
N ARG A 573 35.32 0.36 0.88
CA ARG A 573 36.26 -0.76 1.08
C ARG A 573 37.58 -0.49 0.35
N SER A 574 38.71 -0.89 0.94
CA SER A 574 40.04 -0.75 0.34
C SER A 574 40.38 0.68 -0.08
N GLY A 575 39.90 1.67 0.70
CA GLY A 575 40.15 3.07 0.44
C GLY A 575 39.27 3.68 -0.67
N LYS A 576 38.23 2.99 -1.16
CA LYS A 576 37.31 3.48 -2.20
C LYS A 576 35.86 3.03 -1.96
N TRP A 577 34.88 3.78 -2.46
CA TRP A 577 33.47 3.35 -2.53
C TRP A 577 33.28 2.28 -3.61
N THR A 578 32.57 1.19 -3.32
CA THR A 578 32.31 0.14 -4.34
C THR A 578 31.35 0.58 -5.44
N CYS A 579 30.55 1.61 -5.21
CA CYS A 579 29.57 2.12 -6.18
C CYS A 579 30.16 3.13 -7.18
N CYS A 580 31.00 4.06 -6.72
CA CYS A 580 31.53 5.15 -7.55
C CYS A 580 33.06 5.24 -7.57
N LEU A 581 33.75 4.30 -6.90
CA LEU A 581 35.21 4.19 -6.81
C LEU A 581 35.94 5.42 -6.23
N GLN A 582 35.19 6.39 -5.67
CA GLN A 582 35.74 7.56 -5.01
C GLN A 582 36.50 7.18 -3.75
N ALA A 583 37.69 7.77 -3.56
CA ALA A 583 38.55 7.43 -2.44
C ALA A 583 38.12 8.10 -1.12
N ASP A 584 37.58 9.30 -1.22
CA ASP A 584 37.15 10.10 -0.08
C ASP A 584 35.77 9.65 0.44
N ARG A 585 35.68 9.44 1.75
CA ARG A 585 34.47 9.03 2.47
C ARG A 585 33.45 10.16 2.61
N ALA A 586 33.90 11.42 2.56
CA ALA A 586 33.05 12.59 2.75
C ALA A 586 32.36 13.07 1.47
N VAL A 587 32.64 12.45 0.32
CA VAL A 587 32.05 12.81 -0.98
C VAL A 587 30.55 12.55 -0.96
N ALA A 588 29.79 13.50 -1.53
CA ALA A 588 28.34 13.39 -1.69
C ALA A 588 27.94 12.08 -2.39
N GLY A 589 26.78 11.53 -2.02
CA GLY A 589 26.29 10.26 -2.55
C GLY A 589 26.17 10.25 -4.08
N CYS A 590 26.53 9.14 -4.72
CA CYS A 590 26.48 8.98 -6.17
C CYS A 590 25.08 8.63 -6.72
N SER A 591 24.11 8.33 -5.86
CA SER A 591 22.73 7.99 -6.22
C SER A 591 21.74 8.89 -5.48
N ARG A 592 20.62 9.26 -6.12
CA ARG A 592 19.59 10.08 -5.46
C ARG A 592 18.82 9.27 -4.43
N THR A 593 18.54 9.85 -3.28
CA THR A 593 17.65 9.24 -2.29
C THR A 593 16.20 9.25 -2.79
N HIS A 594 15.46 8.22 -2.41
CA HIS A 594 14.05 8.10 -2.69
C HIS A 594 13.28 8.68 -1.51
N SER A 595 12.81 9.92 -1.67
CA SER A 595 11.88 10.55 -0.71
C SER A 595 10.48 9.92 -0.74
N ALA A 596 10.15 9.26 -1.85
CA ALA A 596 8.90 8.55 -2.06
C ALA A 596 9.15 7.07 -2.38
N VAL A 597 8.21 6.20 -2.00
CA VAL A 597 8.23 4.78 -2.30
C VAL A 597 8.08 4.59 -3.81
N THR A 598 9.11 4.09 -4.50
CA THR A 598 9.07 3.84 -5.95
C THR A 598 8.84 2.37 -6.28
N LEU A 599 7.64 2.13 -6.84
CA LEU A 599 7.12 1.09 -7.73
C LEU A 599 7.22 -0.41 -7.37
N GLY A 600 6.03 -1.03 -7.28
CA GLY A 600 5.80 -2.46 -7.40
C GLY A 600 4.51 -2.91 -6.72
N ASP A 601 4.31 -2.43 -5.51
CA ASP A 601 3.05 -2.54 -4.79
C ASP A 601 2.85 -1.23 -4.01
N TRP A 602 1.65 -0.66 -4.09
CA TRP A 602 1.18 0.50 -3.33
C TRP A 602 1.60 1.87 -3.86
N SER A 603 0.69 2.46 -4.65
CA SER A 603 0.51 3.90 -4.75
C SER A 603 0.63 4.55 -3.37
N ASP A 604 1.22 5.75 -3.31
CA ASP A 604 1.15 6.60 -2.13
C ASP A 604 -0.30 6.57 -1.61
N PRO A 605 -0.57 6.04 -0.40
CA PRO A 605 -1.93 5.94 0.09
C PRO A 605 -2.56 7.31 0.32
N LEU A 606 -1.82 8.41 0.21
CA LEU A 606 -2.26 9.77 0.46
C LEU A 606 -1.67 10.78 -0.55
N ASP A 607 -1.57 10.46 -1.85
CA ASP A 607 -1.30 11.50 -2.86
C ASP A 607 -2.60 12.26 -3.15
N PRO A 608 -2.77 13.50 -2.63
CA PRO A 608 -4.01 14.25 -2.80
C PRO A 608 -4.33 14.53 -4.27
N ASP A 609 -3.33 14.60 -5.16
CA ASP A 609 -3.55 14.89 -6.58
C ASP A 609 -4.08 13.67 -7.32
N VAL A 610 -3.56 12.47 -7.02
CA VAL A 610 -4.06 11.18 -7.57
C VAL A 610 -5.50 10.92 -7.12
N GLU A 611 -5.76 11.16 -5.84
CA GLU A 611 -7.07 10.98 -5.23
C GLU A 611 -8.06 12.03 -5.77
N THR A 612 -7.64 13.29 -5.91
CA THR A 612 -8.49 14.35 -6.51
C THR A 612 -8.77 14.12 -7.99
N GLN A 613 -7.79 13.61 -8.76
CA GLN A 613 -8.00 13.19 -10.15
C GLN A 613 -9.04 12.06 -10.25
N THR A 614 -9.08 11.16 -9.26
CA THR A 614 -10.10 10.11 -9.19
C THR A 614 -11.49 10.69 -8.96
N ILE A 615 -11.62 11.67 -8.05
CA ILE A 615 -12.90 12.37 -7.82
C ILE A 615 -13.35 13.13 -9.07
N TYR A 616 -12.43 13.87 -9.71
CA TYR A 616 -12.71 14.58 -10.95
C TYR A 616 -13.28 13.64 -12.03
N LYS A 617 -12.71 12.45 -12.22
CA LYS A 617 -13.24 11.47 -13.18
C LYS A 617 -14.65 10.99 -12.85
N GLN A 618 -14.94 10.76 -11.56
CA GLN A 618 -16.29 10.38 -11.13
C GLN A 618 -17.29 11.51 -11.37
N LEU A 619 -16.91 12.75 -11.04
CA LEU A 619 -17.73 13.93 -11.30
C LEU A 619 -17.96 14.16 -12.80
N LEU A 620 -16.95 13.91 -13.64
CA LEU A 620 -17.05 14.01 -15.08
C LEU A 620 -18.03 12.98 -15.66
N GLN A 621 -17.98 11.73 -15.19
CA GLN A 621 -18.95 10.68 -15.58
C GLN A 621 -20.38 11.04 -15.15
N GLY A 622 -20.51 11.80 -14.07
CA GLY A 622 -21.76 12.27 -13.51
C GLY A 622 -22.20 13.67 -13.96
N LYS A 623 -21.46 14.31 -14.88
CA LYS A 623 -21.65 15.71 -15.28
C LYS A 623 -23.06 16.01 -15.80
N ASP A 624 -23.65 15.07 -16.54
CA ASP A 624 -25.02 15.25 -17.06
C ASP A 624 -26.07 15.12 -15.97
N LYS A 625 -25.83 14.31 -14.93
CA LYS A 625 -26.69 14.26 -13.75
C LYS A 625 -26.60 15.55 -12.94
N LEU A 626 -25.39 16.10 -12.78
CA LEU A 626 -25.16 17.40 -12.14
C LEU A 626 -25.92 18.55 -12.82
N ARG A 627 -26.08 18.50 -14.15
CA ARG A 627 -26.89 19.46 -14.91
C ARG A 627 -28.41 19.27 -14.74
N LEU A 628 -28.82 18.06 -14.37
CA LEU A 628 -30.22 17.65 -14.25
C LEU A 628 -30.73 17.69 -12.80
N VAL A 629 -29.87 17.93 -11.80
CA VAL A 629 -30.28 18.13 -10.40
C VAL A 629 -31.25 19.33 -10.36
N PRO A 630 -32.56 19.13 -10.13
CA PRO A 630 -33.54 20.21 -10.17
C PRO A 630 -33.36 21.17 -8.98
N GLU A 631 -33.73 22.45 -9.17
CA GLU A 631 -33.74 23.50 -8.12
C GLU A 631 -34.65 23.20 -6.89
N HIS A 632 -35.27 22.01 -6.79
CA HIS A 632 -36.34 21.71 -5.84
C HIS A 632 -36.24 20.35 -5.11
N VAL A 633 -35.08 19.74 -4.96
CA VAL A 633 -34.95 18.50 -4.14
C VAL A 633 -34.19 18.76 -2.82
N LEU A 634 -34.65 19.75 -2.06
CA LEU A 634 -34.36 19.89 -0.62
C LEU A 634 -35.51 20.68 0.03
N ASP A 635 -36.74 20.19 -0.08
CA ASP A 635 -37.86 20.74 0.69
C ASP A 635 -38.42 19.64 1.60
N GLY A 636 -37.89 19.61 2.82
CA GLY A 636 -38.25 18.67 3.87
C GLY A 636 -37.91 19.19 5.27
N ALA A 637 -37.63 20.49 5.41
CA ALA A 637 -37.50 21.15 6.70
C ALA A 637 -38.05 22.56 6.56
N GLU A 638 -39.20 22.82 7.19
CA GLU A 638 -39.74 24.16 7.36
C GLU A 638 -38.68 25.04 8.04
N CYS A 639 -37.99 25.86 7.26
CA CYS A 639 -37.12 26.92 7.77
C CYS A 639 -37.45 28.22 7.04
N THR A 640 -37.55 29.26 7.86
CA THR A 640 -38.11 30.57 7.56
C THR A 640 -37.38 31.31 6.41
N VAL A 641 -38.15 32.15 5.71
CA VAL A 641 -37.92 32.77 4.38
C VAL A 641 -36.73 33.76 4.30
N GLN A 642 -35.61 33.54 4.99
CA GLN A 642 -34.44 34.45 4.95
C GLN A 642 -33.07 33.79 4.66
N GLN A 643 -33.02 32.50 4.32
CA GLN A 643 -31.75 31.81 3.97
C GLN A 643 -31.75 31.07 2.62
N MET A 644 -32.57 31.48 1.66
CA MET A 644 -32.50 30.98 0.28
C MET A 644 -31.38 31.69 -0.50
N LYS A 645 -30.16 31.14 -0.55
CA LYS A 645 -29.11 31.48 -1.55
C LYS A 645 -27.81 30.64 -1.65
N PRO A 646 -27.43 29.63 -0.83
CA PRO A 646 -26.11 29.00 -1.00
C PRO A 646 -26.06 27.82 -2.00
N CYS A 647 -27.09 26.97 -2.09
CA CYS A 647 -26.97 25.68 -2.80
C CYS A 647 -26.99 25.78 -4.34
N GLN A 648 -27.61 26.81 -4.93
CA GLN A 648 -27.55 27.07 -6.38
C GLN A 648 -26.13 27.43 -6.86
N GLY A 649 -25.27 27.94 -5.98
CA GLY A 649 -23.90 28.31 -6.31
C GLY A 649 -22.93 27.12 -6.39
N ILE A 650 -23.13 26.06 -5.60
CA ILE A 650 -22.14 24.99 -5.46
C ILE A 650 -22.12 24.07 -6.69
N ALA A 651 -23.28 23.64 -7.20
CA ALA A 651 -23.35 22.83 -8.42
C ALA A 651 -22.81 23.59 -9.63
N ALA A 652 -23.15 24.87 -9.76
CA ALA A 652 -22.62 25.74 -10.81
C ALA A 652 -21.10 25.94 -10.69
N ARG A 653 -20.57 26.19 -9.48
CA ARG A 653 -19.13 26.29 -9.20
C ARG A 653 -18.40 24.98 -9.49
N LEU A 654 -19.01 23.84 -9.16
CA LEU A 654 -18.44 22.52 -9.44
C LEU A 654 -18.38 22.26 -10.95
N LEU A 655 -19.43 22.63 -11.70
CA LEU A 655 -19.43 22.54 -13.16
C LEU A 655 -18.34 23.42 -13.79
N VAL A 656 -18.14 24.65 -13.28
CA VAL A 656 -17.05 25.53 -13.71
C VAL A 656 -15.69 24.89 -13.45
N VAL A 657 -15.46 24.35 -12.24
CA VAL A 657 -14.19 23.67 -11.91
C VAL A 657 -13.96 22.42 -12.76
N ILE A 658 -15.02 21.66 -13.06
CA ILE A 658 -14.93 20.50 -13.97
C ILE A 658 -14.54 20.97 -15.38
N GLU A 659 -15.13 22.07 -15.88
CA GLU A 659 -14.81 22.64 -17.19
C GLU A 659 -13.38 23.20 -17.25
N ASP A 660 -12.92 23.88 -16.19
CA ASP A 660 -11.54 24.36 -16.07
C ASP A 660 -10.53 23.19 -16.08
N LEU A 661 -10.84 22.12 -15.35
CA LEU A 661 -10.03 20.88 -15.34
C LEU A 661 -10.07 20.16 -16.68
N GLU A 662 -11.22 20.07 -17.36
CA GLU A 662 -11.33 19.54 -18.73
C GLU A 662 -10.49 20.36 -19.71
N GLN A 663 -10.53 21.68 -19.61
CA GLN A 663 -9.75 22.58 -20.46
C GLN A 663 -8.24 22.44 -20.18
N ALA A 664 -7.85 22.30 -18.91
CA ALA A 664 -6.47 22.05 -18.52
C ALA A 664 -5.99 20.72 -19.12
N HIS A 665 -6.71 19.62 -18.89
CA HIS A 665 -6.42 18.30 -19.47
C HIS A 665 -6.34 18.36 -21.01
N ALA A 666 -7.29 19.00 -21.67
CA ALA A 666 -7.29 19.15 -23.13
C ALA A 666 -6.15 20.04 -23.65
N THR A 667 -5.63 20.96 -22.84
CA THR A 667 -4.47 21.81 -23.18
C THR A 667 -3.18 21.02 -23.05
N PHE A 668 -3.03 20.23 -22.00
CA PHE A 668 -1.88 19.33 -21.83
C PHE A 668 -1.85 18.25 -22.92
N GLN A 669 -2.99 17.61 -23.21
CA GLN A 669 -3.12 16.67 -24.33
C GLN A 669 -2.86 17.30 -25.71
N ARG A 670 -3.24 18.56 -25.93
CA ARG A 670 -2.93 19.27 -27.18
C ARG A 670 -1.46 19.59 -27.30
N ARG A 671 -0.82 20.08 -26.23
CA ARG A 671 0.63 20.30 -26.19
C ARG A 671 1.40 19.03 -26.49
N GLU A 672 0.94 17.90 -25.95
CA GLU A 672 1.52 16.59 -26.22
C GLU A 672 1.34 16.19 -27.71
N LYS A 673 0.14 16.37 -28.28
CA LYS A 673 -0.12 16.11 -29.70
C LYS A 673 0.62 17.05 -30.65
N GLU A 674 0.78 18.32 -30.29
CA GLU A 674 1.55 19.33 -31.05
C GLU A 674 3.06 19.04 -30.97
N ASP A 675 3.56 18.61 -29.81
CA ASP A 675 4.92 18.08 -29.66
C ASP A 675 5.14 16.80 -30.48
N VAL A 676 4.11 15.99 -30.72
CA VAL A 676 4.18 14.79 -31.57
C VAL A 676 4.05 15.12 -33.07
N THR A 677 3.23 16.10 -33.45
CA THR A 677 2.99 16.48 -34.87
C THR A 677 4.03 17.44 -35.43
N SER A 678 4.59 18.35 -34.62
CA SER A 678 5.72 19.19 -35.01
C SER A 678 6.98 18.39 -35.35
N VAL A 679 7.09 17.15 -34.88
CA VAL A 679 8.17 16.22 -35.22
C VAL A 679 7.89 15.43 -36.52
N ILE A 680 6.64 15.38 -37.00
CA ILE A 680 6.26 14.64 -38.23
C ILE A 680 6.33 15.54 -39.48
N MET A 681 6.26 16.86 -39.34
CA MET A 681 6.18 17.81 -40.48
C MET A 681 7.47 18.58 -40.79
N ASN A 682 8.57 18.35 -40.09
CA ASN A 682 9.89 18.86 -40.49
C ASN A 682 10.82 17.69 -40.82
N PRO A 683 11.03 17.38 -42.12
CA PRO A 683 12.01 16.39 -42.56
C PRO A 683 13.45 16.83 -42.30
#